data_AF-A0A350IMC3-F1
#
_entry.id   AF-A0A350IMC3-F1
#
_cell.length_a   1.000
_cell.length_b   1.000
_cell.length_c   1.000
_cell.angle_alpha   90.00
_cell.angle_beta   90.00
_cell.angle_gamma   90.00
#
_symmetry.space_group_name_H-M   'P 1'
#
loop_
_entity.id
_entity.type
_entity.pdbx_description
1 polymer ?
#
loop_
_entity_poly.entity_id
_entity_poly.type
_entity_poly.pdbx_seq_one_letter_code
_entity_poly.pdbx_strand_id
1 'polypeptide(L)'
;MKKYTILAIVIFSLCFTNIFAQNNEKGITTDIPSNIIYKVSGQLDPVQIIPIKNILDPSIRGITQTGITGEFEVSGTLGLASSDMNITPQESKNLALTDYSGWILTDSVFLYSFIPAGKNLGVKINIKNRKLEIISPNTLSTEAQQAVAKSPKWIRQELINTLSGLSQNRQNEFAEIINNAAENLIDEIAFSIAYSSSAFLNSSYCFPQLFLENAQLIYKHDSDLNYVQIVDYGTPSTDEDYYSTVKYWKVDAVKGKIQIEVPKEIYYMYIVHPKITDEMQTYINPNLVETNYSGSHTNNIAAPPAGVFWRDYLYTHTEEKSGTVGEMYPVLKDSVSVCDVIWDDKNEQKQAVRAITNWINDVMDFTSKQERPHQPVRIYDLHIGRCGEYEDLTAATARACLIPCRGIDASSIDHVWNEFWDEKWEQWEPVNNSFKSPLAYITWDTMGAVTARQSCGVHEYVTDTYNNNQNSKFTITALDANGKPIDGAVIKVYSNYYSEGQNYIIFDTYGISDNDGKCSFILGKNKFYYIRLESELGNNPLNNNQVLQINTTFSGVNMSYDYNISAPKSQSNTLTETTIPEDNLNDFMLKINLSVERQAINWKNLMNDLANETTYCKSEKEKDINLIIVDEENYNKFIAGQNYVAYRQITSNSELEFSIPAEKDWYVLLNNGMINNLQLSKASFALYKDPNVGVVENLQQINQSFIYPSPAHDYINASSYFGCQYMIYDLLGICVQSGAIDSENINVGNLPTGFYTIQFFKEGEQKIIEKLMKE
;
A
#
# COMPACT_ATOMS: atom_id res chain seq x y z
N MET A 1 -23.73 70.17 48.08
CA MET A 1 -23.79 69.93 49.54
C MET A 1 -24.32 68.52 49.75
N LYS A 2 -23.52 67.58 50.28
CA LYS A 2 -23.63 67.04 51.66
C LYS A 2 -25.04 66.47 51.92
N LYS A 3 -25.27 65.19 52.23
CA LYS A 3 -24.62 64.34 53.24
C LYS A 3 -25.12 62.89 53.10
N TYR A 4 -24.20 61.93 53.32
CA TYR A 4 -24.32 60.72 54.15
C TYR A 4 -25.66 60.00 54.33
N THR A 5 -25.64 58.71 54.01
CA THR A 5 -26.14 57.66 54.93
C THR A 5 -25.10 56.53 55.01
N ILE A 6 -24.67 56.25 56.25
CA ILE A 6 -23.80 55.16 56.67
C ILE A 6 -24.68 53.94 56.97
N LEU A 7 -24.31 52.77 56.43
CA LEU A 7 -24.37 51.51 57.17
C LEU A 7 -23.31 50.54 56.62
N ALA A 8 -22.11 50.70 57.17
CA ALA A 8 -21.04 49.71 57.38
C ALA A 8 -21.59 48.44 58.08
N ILE A 9 -21.02 47.22 58.10
CA ILE A 9 -19.74 46.55 57.76
C ILE A 9 -20.08 45.05 58.04
N VAL A 10 -19.80 44.05 57.20
CA VAL A 10 -18.70 43.05 57.22
C VAL A 10 -19.09 42.01 56.14
N ILE A 11 -18.10 41.36 55.50
CA ILE A 11 -18.18 40.18 54.63
C ILE A 11 -18.46 40.46 53.15
N PHE A 12 -17.41 40.87 52.41
CA PHE A 12 -16.88 40.12 51.25
C PHE A 12 -15.76 40.93 50.59
N SER A 13 -14.58 40.85 51.18
CA SER A 13 -13.32 41.14 50.51
C SER A 13 -12.25 40.39 51.28
N LEU A 14 -11.76 39.31 50.68
CA LEU A 14 -10.36 38.90 50.72
C LEU A 14 -10.20 37.61 49.90
N CYS A 15 -9.05 37.53 49.24
CA CYS A 15 -8.43 36.36 48.62
C CYS A 15 -8.78 36.08 47.15
N PHE A 16 -8.03 36.74 46.25
CA PHE A 16 -7.39 36.03 45.14
C PHE A 16 -5.98 36.60 44.92
N THR A 17 -4.98 36.00 45.58
CA THR A 17 -3.60 35.88 45.09
C THR A 17 -2.95 34.64 45.72
N ASN A 18 -2.34 33.83 44.86
CA ASN A 18 -1.33 32.79 45.09
C ASN A 18 -1.69 31.54 45.95
N ILE A 19 -1.49 30.34 45.41
CA ILE A 19 -0.27 29.52 45.59
C ILE A 19 -0.50 28.11 45.00
N PHE A 20 0.48 27.67 44.22
CA PHE A 20 0.76 26.29 43.81
C PHE A 20 1.03 25.37 45.02
N ALA A 21 0.57 24.12 44.97
CA ALA A 21 1.27 22.88 45.41
C ALA A 21 0.45 21.91 46.28
N GLN A 22 0.65 20.62 45.96
CA GLN A 22 0.65 19.45 46.85
C GLN A 22 -0.69 18.95 47.43
N ASN A 23 -1.20 17.82 46.94
CA ASN A 23 -0.88 16.47 47.45
C ASN A 23 -1.99 15.45 47.13
N ASN A 24 -1.54 14.30 46.62
CA ASN A 24 -1.90 12.92 46.93
C ASN A 24 -3.26 12.55 47.52
N GLU A 25 -3.83 11.51 46.90
CA GLU A 25 -4.54 10.37 47.48
C GLU A 25 -5.62 10.65 48.53
N LYS A 26 -6.87 10.44 48.12
CA LYS A 26 -7.79 9.50 48.80
C LYS A 26 -9.00 9.23 47.92
N GLY A 27 -9.24 7.94 47.67
CA GLY A 27 -10.41 7.47 46.95
C GLY A 27 -11.70 7.89 47.64
N ILE A 28 -12.66 8.34 46.84
CA ILE A 28 -14.08 8.31 47.15
C ILE A 28 -14.78 7.85 45.87
N THR A 29 -15.25 6.61 45.90
CA THR A 29 -16.26 6.08 44.98
C THR A 29 -17.55 6.86 45.17
N THR A 30 -18.04 7.54 44.14
CA THR A 30 -19.43 7.96 44.05
C THR A 30 -19.96 7.69 42.65
N ASP A 31 -20.83 6.70 42.57
CA ASP A 31 -21.77 6.48 41.49
C ASP A 31 -22.50 7.80 41.15
N ILE A 32 -22.43 8.22 39.89
CA ILE A 32 -23.28 9.28 39.34
C ILE A 32 -23.81 8.79 37.98
N PRO A 33 -25.13 8.86 37.75
CA PRO A 33 -25.82 8.00 36.78
C PRO A 33 -25.57 8.38 35.32
N SER A 34 -25.47 7.34 34.50
CA SER A 34 -25.63 7.38 33.06
C SER A 34 -26.97 8.03 32.68
N ASN A 35 -26.92 8.97 31.73
CA ASN A 35 -28.02 9.70 31.08
C ASN A 35 -28.32 11.09 31.64
N ILE A 36 -27.45 12.05 31.33
CA ILE A 36 -27.85 13.46 31.19
C ILE A 36 -27.83 13.79 29.69
N ILE A 37 -29.01 13.80 29.08
CA ILE A 37 -29.23 14.32 27.72
C ILE A 37 -29.27 15.85 27.85
N TYR A 38 -28.26 16.54 27.35
CA TYR A 38 -28.33 17.99 27.16
C TYR A 38 -29.14 18.29 25.90
N LYS A 39 -30.35 18.84 26.08
CA LYS A 39 -31.14 19.40 24.99
C LYS A 39 -30.70 20.85 24.78
N VAL A 40 -29.73 21.09 23.92
CA VAL A 40 -29.39 22.45 23.47
C VAL A 40 -30.33 22.79 22.32
N SER A 41 -31.46 23.44 22.64
CA SER A 41 -32.29 24.13 21.65
C SER A 41 -31.84 25.59 21.59
N GLY A 42 -30.87 25.86 20.73
CA GLY A 42 -30.47 27.19 20.32
C GLY A 42 -30.27 27.17 18.81
N GLN A 43 -31.18 27.80 18.09
CA GLN A 43 -31.03 28.07 16.66
C GLN A 43 -29.81 28.99 16.52
N LEU A 44 -28.69 28.48 16.01
CA LEU A 44 -27.56 29.32 15.64
C LEU A 44 -27.98 30.07 14.38
N ASP A 45 -28.08 31.40 14.48
CA ASP A 45 -28.27 32.26 13.32
C ASP A 45 -27.12 32.03 12.33
N PRO A 46 -27.40 32.07 11.01
CA PRO A 46 -26.37 31.93 9.98
C PRO A 46 -25.30 33.00 10.19
N VAL A 47 -24.07 32.57 10.48
CA VAL A 47 -22.91 33.45 10.56
C VAL A 47 -22.72 34.07 9.18
N GLN A 48 -22.99 35.38 9.05
CA GLN A 48 -22.62 36.13 7.86
C GLN A 48 -21.09 36.20 7.79
N ILE A 49 -20.53 35.54 6.78
CA ILE A 49 -19.12 35.65 6.41
C ILE A 49 -18.98 36.94 5.59
N ILE A 50 -18.15 37.87 6.07
CA ILE A 50 -17.81 39.11 5.35
C ILE A 50 -16.55 38.82 4.53
N PRO A 51 -16.50 39.18 3.23
CA PRO A 51 -15.35 38.87 2.39
C PRO A 51 -14.14 39.73 2.79
N ILE A 52 -12.98 39.10 2.94
CA ILE A 52 -11.71 39.84 3.01
C ILE A 52 -10.82 39.43 1.83
N LYS A 53 -10.38 40.45 1.09
CA LYS A 53 -9.35 40.37 0.04
C LYS A 53 -8.19 39.44 0.45
N ASN A 54 -7.94 38.43 -0.38
CA ASN A 54 -6.65 37.77 -0.64
C ASN A 54 -5.59 37.95 0.46
N ILE A 55 -5.55 37.02 1.42
CA ILE A 55 -4.29 36.64 2.07
C ILE A 55 -3.64 35.58 1.17
N LEU A 56 -3.23 35.98 -0.03
CA LEU A 56 -2.29 35.24 -0.85
C LEU A 56 -1.21 36.23 -1.24
N ASP A 57 -0.37 36.53 -0.24
CA ASP A 57 0.94 37.10 -0.51
C ASP A 57 1.87 35.93 -0.86
N PRO A 58 2.52 35.92 -2.04
CA PRO A 58 3.57 34.96 -2.36
C PRO A 58 4.78 34.99 -1.39
N SER A 59 4.77 35.85 -0.37
CA SER A 59 5.77 35.93 0.71
C SER A 59 5.55 35.01 1.93
N ILE A 60 4.45 34.24 2.00
CA ILE A 60 4.15 33.36 3.15
C ILE A 60 4.49 31.90 2.82
N ARG A 61 5.52 31.33 3.49
CA ARG A 61 5.57 29.88 3.74
C ARG A 61 5.66 29.67 5.26
N GLY A 62 4.52 29.40 5.89
CA GLY A 62 4.39 28.25 6.77
C GLY A 62 3.93 27.08 5.91
N ILE A 63 3.17 26.12 6.42
CA ILE A 63 2.64 24.97 5.67
C ILE A 63 2.06 25.46 4.34
N THR A 64 2.64 25.03 3.22
CA THR A 64 2.26 25.49 1.88
C THR A 64 0.86 24.95 1.55
N GLN A 65 -0.19 25.65 2.00
CA GLN A 65 -1.57 25.36 1.61
C GLN A 65 -1.86 25.94 0.22
N THR A 66 -1.02 25.64 -0.78
CA THR A 66 -1.32 26.02 -2.16
C THR A 66 -2.51 25.20 -2.66
N GLY A 67 -3.72 25.73 -2.45
CA GLY A 67 -4.97 25.21 -3.00
C GLY A 67 -6.03 24.76 -1.99
N ILE A 68 -5.82 24.91 -0.68
CA ILE A 68 -6.76 24.39 0.35
C ILE A 68 -7.26 25.47 1.33
N THR A 69 -6.67 26.66 1.35
CA THR A 69 -7.27 27.85 1.98
C THR A 69 -8.24 28.53 1.01
N GLY A 70 -9.52 28.57 1.37
CA GLY A 70 -10.54 29.36 0.70
C GLY A 70 -11.56 29.89 1.71
N GLU A 71 -12.34 30.90 1.34
CA GLU A 71 -13.53 31.26 2.13
C GLU A 71 -14.51 30.08 2.07
N PHE A 72 -14.61 29.30 3.15
CA PHE A 72 -15.52 28.16 3.22
C PHE A 72 -16.86 28.55 3.86
N GLU A 73 -17.95 28.20 3.18
CA GLU A 73 -19.29 28.30 3.74
C GLU A 73 -19.72 26.97 4.37
N VAL A 74 -20.31 27.03 5.57
CA VAL A 74 -20.92 25.86 6.21
C VAL A 74 -22.28 25.61 5.56
N SER A 75 -22.39 24.54 4.77
CA SER A 75 -23.63 24.23 4.03
C SER A 75 -24.60 23.34 4.82
N GLY A 76 -24.19 22.81 5.97
CA GLY A 76 -25.03 21.96 6.81
C GLY A 76 -24.28 21.28 7.96
N THR A 77 -25.00 20.42 8.69
CA THR A 77 -24.50 19.64 9.82
C THR A 77 -24.82 18.16 9.61
N LEU A 78 -23.86 17.28 9.90
CA LEU A 78 -24.08 15.82 9.89
C LEU A 78 -24.48 15.33 11.28
N GLY A 79 -25.46 14.42 11.32
CA GLY A 79 -25.83 13.69 12.53
C GLY A 79 -24.91 12.48 12.77
N LEU A 80 -24.83 12.04 14.02
CA LEU A 80 -24.14 10.79 14.37
C LEU A 80 -24.81 9.60 13.68
N ALA A 81 -24.00 8.68 13.18
CA ALA A 81 -24.47 7.43 12.62
C ALA A 81 -25.03 6.51 13.73
N SER A 82 -26.09 5.75 13.43
CA SER A 82 -26.54 4.65 14.27
C SER A 82 -25.58 3.47 14.14
N SER A 83 -25.13 2.91 15.26
CA SER A 83 -24.19 1.79 15.29
C SER A 83 -24.84 0.50 14.82
N ASP A 84 -24.63 0.09 13.58
CA ASP A 84 -24.92 -1.27 13.10
C ASP A 84 -23.78 -1.76 12.19
N MET A 85 -22.97 -2.69 12.72
CA MET A 85 -22.50 -3.93 12.07
C MET A 85 -21.24 -4.46 12.77
N ASN A 86 -21.40 -5.62 13.40
CA ASN A 86 -20.29 -6.49 13.80
C ASN A 86 -19.89 -7.35 12.58
N ILE A 87 -18.61 -7.37 12.24
CA ILE A 87 -18.02 -8.35 11.32
C ILE A 87 -17.00 -9.13 12.13
N THR A 88 -17.16 -10.44 12.17
CA THR A 88 -16.29 -11.37 12.88
C THR A 88 -15.16 -11.82 11.93
N PRO A 89 -13.88 -11.78 12.34
CA PRO A 89 -12.79 -12.35 11.55
C PRO A 89 -12.87 -13.88 11.56
N GLN A 90 -12.59 -14.52 10.43
CA GLN A 90 -12.48 -15.98 10.31
C GLN A 90 -11.04 -16.36 9.94
N GLU A 91 -10.47 -17.34 10.63
CA GLU A 91 -9.05 -17.71 10.51
C GLU A 91 -8.68 -18.35 9.17
N SER A 92 -7.50 -17.98 8.66
CA SER A 92 -6.86 -18.52 7.47
C SER A 92 -6.35 -19.96 7.67
N LYS A 93 -6.64 -20.87 6.72
CA LYS A 93 -6.03 -22.20 6.64
C LYS A 93 -5.06 -22.32 5.46
N ASN A 94 -4.04 -23.16 5.65
CA ASN A 94 -2.98 -23.43 4.68
C ASN A 94 -3.50 -23.94 3.32
N LEU A 95 -3.02 -23.30 2.25
CA LEU A 95 -3.20 -23.65 0.85
C LEU A 95 -2.32 -24.86 0.48
N ALA A 96 -2.83 -26.08 0.65
CA ALA A 96 -2.21 -27.28 0.08
C ALA A 96 -3.19 -27.94 -0.90
N LEU A 97 -2.77 -28.10 -2.15
CA LEU A 97 -3.50 -28.91 -3.13
C LEU A 97 -3.35 -30.38 -2.70
N THR A 98 -4.44 -31.02 -2.31
CA THR A 98 -4.49 -32.46 -2.02
C THR A 98 -4.73 -33.24 -3.32
N ASP A 99 -4.10 -34.40 -3.44
CA ASP A 99 -4.40 -35.35 -4.52
C ASP A 99 -5.87 -35.78 -4.45
N TYR A 100 -6.59 -35.66 -5.58
CA TYR A 100 -7.98 -36.05 -5.69
C TYR A 100 -8.07 -37.50 -6.18
N SER A 101 -8.60 -38.39 -5.33
CA SER A 101 -8.64 -39.84 -5.60
C SER A 101 -9.38 -40.14 -6.89
N GLY A 102 -8.66 -40.65 -7.89
CA GLY A 102 -9.23 -41.12 -9.16
C GLY A 102 -9.21 -40.09 -10.30
N TRP A 103 -8.68 -38.87 -10.11
CA TRP A 103 -8.53 -37.86 -11.17
C TRP A 103 -7.06 -37.56 -11.45
N ILE A 104 -6.71 -37.22 -12.69
CA ILE A 104 -5.33 -36.93 -13.11
C ILE A 104 -5.12 -35.42 -13.19
N LEU A 105 -4.15 -34.88 -12.45
CA LEU A 105 -3.73 -33.47 -12.59
C LEU A 105 -3.10 -33.26 -13.97
N THR A 106 -3.62 -32.30 -14.71
CA THR A 106 -3.20 -31.99 -16.09
C THR A 106 -2.44 -30.68 -16.20
N ASP A 107 -2.82 -29.67 -15.40
CA ASP A 107 -2.15 -28.37 -15.36
C ASP A 107 -2.42 -27.68 -14.02
N SER A 108 -1.53 -26.78 -13.62
CA SER A 108 -1.76 -25.96 -12.42
C SER A 108 -1.04 -24.62 -12.48
N VAL A 109 -1.65 -23.63 -11.83
CA VAL A 109 -1.14 -22.26 -11.76
C VAL A 109 -1.32 -21.75 -10.33
N PHE A 110 -0.28 -21.10 -9.79
CA PHE A 110 -0.36 -20.30 -8.57
C PHE A 110 -0.13 -18.83 -8.90
N LEU A 111 -1.03 -17.97 -8.45
CA LEU A 111 -1.00 -16.53 -8.65
C LEU A 111 -0.93 -15.84 -7.28
N TYR A 112 -0.02 -14.87 -7.16
CA TYR A 112 0.07 -13.97 -6.01
C TYR A 112 0.37 -12.57 -6.51
N SER A 113 -0.62 -11.68 -6.41
CA SER A 113 -0.56 -10.36 -7.05
C SER A 113 -1.52 -9.37 -6.43
N PHE A 114 -1.14 -8.09 -6.44
CA PHE A 114 -2.12 -7.01 -6.33
C PHE A 114 -3.06 -7.02 -7.55
N ILE A 115 -4.33 -6.78 -7.28
CA ILE A 115 -5.40 -6.65 -8.28
C ILE A 115 -5.91 -5.20 -8.18
N PRO A 116 -5.58 -4.33 -9.15
CA PRO A 116 -6.08 -2.97 -9.16
C PRO A 116 -7.60 -2.90 -9.28
N ALA A 117 -8.19 -1.77 -8.88
CA ALA A 117 -9.62 -1.54 -8.95
C ALA A 117 -10.19 -1.80 -10.35
N GLY A 118 -11.31 -2.52 -10.41
CA GLY A 118 -11.98 -2.95 -11.65
C GLY A 118 -11.19 -3.96 -12.50
N LYS A 119 -10.02 -4.43 -12.06
CA LYS A 119 -9.18 -5.38 -12.81
C LYS A 119 -9.39 -6.83 -12.35
N ASN A 120 -8.80 -7.75 -13.11
CA ASN A 120 -8.99 -9.19 -12.98
C ASN A 120 -7.65 -9.91 -12.87
N LEU A 121 -7.60 -10.92 -12.01
CA LEU A 121 -6.55 -11.92 -11.92
C LEU A 121 -7.19 -13.30 -12.05
N GLY A 122 -6.63 -14.23 -12.81
CA GLY A 122 -7.21 -15.56 -12.91
C GLY A 122 -6.65 -16.37 -14.06
N VAL A 123 -7.47 -17.29 -14.57
CA VAL A 123 -7.09 -18.19 -15.67
C VAL A 123 -8.19 -18.28 -16.72
N LYS A 124 -7.75 -18.40 -17.96
CA LYS A 124 -8.54 -18.94 -19.07
C LYS A 124 -8.25 -20.44 -19.17
N ILE A 125 -9.31 -21.23 -19.23
CA ILE A 125 -9.24 -22.66 -19.51
C ILE A 125 -9.36 -22.83 -21.02
N ASN A 126 -8.28 -23.20 -21.68
CA ASN A 126 -8.28 -23.48 -23.11
C ASN A 126 -8.58 -24.97 -23.32
N ILE A 127 -9.81 -25.26 -23.77
CA ILE A 127 -10.28 -26.65 -23.90
C ILE A 127 -9.54 -27.40 -25.00
N LYS A 128 -9.09 -26.69 -26.05
CA LYS A 128 -8.42 -27.31 -27.19
C LYS A 128 -7.05 -27.86 -26.82
N ASN A 129 -6.26 -27.10 -26.07
CA ASN A 129 -4.90 -27.49 -25.65
C ASN A 129 -4.85 -28.10 -24.25
N ARG A 130 -5.96 -28.04 -23.48
CA ARG A 130 -6.11 -28.51 -22.11
C ARG A 130 -5.10 -27.87 -21.16
N LYS A 131 -4.95 -26.55 -21.28
CA LYS A 131 -4.05 -25.75 -20.45
C LYS A 131 -4.74 -24.56 -19.82
N LEU A 132 -4.14 -24.08 -18.75
CA LEU A 132 -4.47 -22.84 -18.08
C LEU A 132 -3.62 -21.71 -18.65
N GLU A 133 -4.27 -20.67 -19.15
CA GLU A 133 -3.63 -19.44 -19.61
C GLU A 133 -3.84 -18.34 -18.56
N ILE A 134 -2.76 -17.72 -18.09
CA ILE A 134 -2.83 -16.72 -17.01
C ILE A 134 -3.46 -15.42 -17.52
N ILE A 135 -4.40 -14.91 -16.73
CA ILE A 135 -4.95 -13.55 -16.86
C ILE A 135 -4.40 -12.75 -15.70
N SER A 136 -3.52 -11.80 -15.99
CA SER A 136 -2.90 -10.92 -14.99
C SER A 136 -3.21 -9.46 -15.31
N PRO A 137 -3.53 -8.64 -14.29
CA PRO A 137 -3.67 -7.20 -14.49
C PRO A 137 -2.30 -6.51 -14.59
N ASN A 138 -1.23 -7.18 -14.12
CA ASN A 138 0.12 -6.67 -14.08
C ASN A 138 0.93 -7.26 -15.24
N THR A 139 1.43 -6.39 -16.11
CA THR A 139 2.28 -6.77 -17.24
C THR A 139 3.69 -6.25 -16.99
N LEU A 140 4.67 -7.14 -17.02
CA LEU A 140 6.08 -6.83 -16.82
C LEU A 140 6.91 -7.22 -18.05
N SER A 141 7.93 -6.42 -18.35
CA SER A 141 9.01 -6.81 -19.26
C SER A 141 9.80 -8.00 -18.71
N THR A 142 10.55 -8.68 -19.58
CA THR A 142 11.44 -9.76 -19.16
C THR A 142 12.51 -9.26 -18.19
N GLU A 143 13.05 -8.08 -18.44
CA GLU A 143 14.04 -7.44 -17.58
C GLU A 143 13.43 -7.12 -16.20
N ALA A 144 12.20 -6.61 -16.17
CA ALA A 144 11.48 -6.31 -14.93
C ALA A 144 11.16 -7.58 -14.12
N GLN A 145 10.80 -8.68 -14.79
CA GLN A 145 10.61 -9.98 -14.12
C GLN A 145 11.90 -10.47 -13.44
N GLN A 146 13.06 -10.31 -14.10
CA GLN A 146 14.36 -10.65 -13.53
C GLN A 146 14.70 -9.76 -12.32
N ALA A 147 14.44 -8.46 -12.43
CA ALA A 147 14.67 -7.51 -11.33
C ALA A 147 13.81 -7.84 -10.11
N VAL A 148 12.54 -8.17 -10.30
CA VAL A 148 11.64 -8.63 -9.23
C VAL A 148 12.16 -9.92 -8.60
N ALA A 149 12.59 -10.90 -9.41
CA ALA A 149 13.13 -12.15 -8.88
C ALA A 149 14.39 -11.95 -8.04
N LYS A 150 15.26 -10.99 -8.42
CA LYS A 150 16.48 -10.65 -7.69
C LYS A 150 16.20 -9.88 -6.39
N SER A 151 15.07 -9.17 -6.32
CA SER A 151 14.67 -8.36 -5.15
C SER A 151 14.18 -9.22 -3.98
N PRO A 152 14.25 -8.72 -2.73
CA PRO A 152 13.75 -9.45 -1.57
C PRO A 152 12.28 -9.76 -1.69
N LYS A 153 11.90 -10.97 -1.29
CA LYS A 153 10.54 -11.49 -1.40
C LYS A 153 9.51 -10.62 -0.69
N TRP A 154 9.88 -9.96 0.42
CA TRP A 154 9.03 -9.02 1.14
C TRP A 154 8.73 -7.70 0.39
N ILE A 155 9.44 -7.38 -0.71
CA ILE A 155 9.21 -6.18 -1.56
C ILE A 155 8.52 -6.55 -2.90
N ARG A 156 8.62 -7.81 -3.33
CA ARG A 156 8.29 -8.21 -4.72
C ARG A 156 6.90 -7.77 -5.17
N GLN A 157 5.89 -7.84 -4.32
CA GLN A 157 4.51 -7.51 -4.71
C GLN A 157 4.32 -6.02 -4.94
N GLU A 158 4.88 -5.19 -4.06
CA GLU A 158 4.92 -3.74 -4.20
C GLU A 158 5.71 -3.34 -5.45
N LEU A 159 6.87 -3.97 -5.70
CA LEU A 159 7.67 -3.72 -6.89
C LEU A 159 6.94 -4.13 -8.19
N ILE A 160 6.26 -5.30 -8.21
CA ILE A 160 5.45 -5.75 -9.36
C ILE A 160 4.36 -4.71 -9.66
N ASN A 161 3.64 -4.25 -8.63
CA ASN A 161 2.56 -3.27 -8.78
C ASN A 161 3.08 -1.94 -9.31
N THR A 162 4.21 -1.47 -8.81
CA THR A 162 4.78 -0.19 -9.23
C THR A 162 5.35 -0.27 -10.65
N LEU A 163 6.12 -1.32 -10.97
CA LEU A 163 6.67 -1.53 -12.32
C LEU A 163 5.58 -1.76 -13.37
N SER A 164 4.50 -2.48 -13.04
CA SER A 164 3.40 -2.70 -13.99
C SER A 164 2.66 -1.41 -14.38
N GLY A 165 2.73 -0.38 -13.52
CA GLY A 165 2.23 0.95 -13.80
C GLY A 165 3.15 1.80 -14.68
N LEU A 166 4.32 1.30 -15.07
CA LEU A 166 5.28 2.02 -15.91
C LEU A 166 5.16 1.66 -17.38
N SER A 167 5.51 2.61 -18.25
CA SER A 167 5.74 2.31 -19.66
C SER A 167 6.86 1.28 -19.83
N GLN A 168 6.82 0.46 -20.89
CA GLN A 168 7.80 -0.61 -21.13
C GLN A 168 9.25 -0.12 -21.06
N ASN A 169 9.55 1.04 -21.64
CA ASN A 169 10.90 1.61 -21.60
C ASN A 169 11.33 1.96 -20.17
N ARG A 170 10.43 2.57 -19.38
CA ARG A 170 10.70 2.89 -17.98
C ARG A 170 10.85 1.64 -17.12
N GLN A 171 10.07 0.59 -17.36
CA GLN A 171 10.27 -0.70 -16.69
C GLN A 171 11.70 -1.21 -16.90
N ASN A 172 12.20 -1.16 -18.13
CA ASN A 172 13.53 -1.64 -18.48
C ASN A 172 14.63 -0.78 -17.84
N GLU A 173 14.49 0.55 -17.82
CA GLU A 173 15.46 1.46 -17.18
C GLU A 173 15.62 1.16 -15.68
N PHE A 174 14.52 0.98 -14.94
CA PHE A 174 14.58 0.65 -13.51
C PHE A 174 15.04 -0.79 -13.26
N ALA A 175 14.60 -1.73 -14.10
CA ALA A 175 15.03 -3.11 -14.01
C ALA A 175 16.54 -3.26 -14.23
N GLU A 176 17.11 -2.52 -15.18
CA GLU A 176 18.55 -2.50 -15.46
C GLU A 176 19.35 -2.11 -14.20
N ILE A 177 18.89 -1.10 -13.47
CA ILE A 177 19.56 -0.64 -12.24
C ILE A 177 19.57 -1.73 -11.17
N ILE A 178 18.43 -2.39 -10.92
CA ILE A 178 18.34 -3.50 -9.96
C ILE A 178 19.20 -4.70 -10.39
N ASN A 179 19.10 -5.08 -11.67
CA ASN A 179 19.79 -6.25 -12.20
C ASN A 179 21.32 -6.06 -12.19
N ASN A 180 21.81 -4.85 -12.43
CA ASN A 180 23.24 -4.54 -12.48
C ASN A 180 23.83 -4.09 -11.13
N ALA A 181 23.01 -3.84 -10.11
CA ALA A 181 23.48 -3.44 -8.79
C ALA A 181 24.29 -4.53 -8.08
N ALA A 182 25.24 -4.08 -7.25
CA ALA A 182 25.94 -4.92 -6.28
C ALA A 182 24.96 -5.52 -5.28
N GLU A 183 25.24 -6.73 -4.77
CA GLU A 183 24.29 -7.52 -3.97
C GLU A 183 23.75 -6.77 -2.74
N ASN A 184 24.60 -6.00 -2.07
CA ASN A 184 24.27 -5.23 -0.87
C ASN A 184 23.51 -3.92 -1.15
N LEU A 185 23.14 -3.63 -2.40
CA LEU A 185 22.41 -2.40 -2.75
C LEU A 185 21.00 -2.69 -3.28
N ILE A 186 20.68 -3.97 -3.52
CA ILE A 186 19.50 -4.35 -4.31
C ILE A 186 18.23 -4.05 -3.55
N ASP A 187 18.20 -4.34 -2.25
CA ASP A 187 17.06 -4.12 -1.38
C ASP A 187 16.77 -2.63 -1.21
N GLU A 188 17.77 -1.77 -1.04
CA GLU A 188 17.54 -0.32 -0.95
C GLU A 188 17.01 0.28 -2.26
N ILE A 189 17.54 -0.16 -3.40
CA ILE A 189 17.10 0.27 -4.74
C ILE A 189 15.66 -0.21 -4.99
N ALA A 190 15.41 -1.51 -4.79
CA ALA A 190 14.11 -2.13 -5.00
C ALA A 190 13.04 -1.50 -4.11
N PHE A 191 13.34 -1.27 -2.82
CA PHE A 191 12.43 -0.60 -1.90
C PHE A 191 12.08 0.81 -2.38
N SER A 192 13.10 1.61 -2.70
CA SER A 192 12.91 3.01 -3.12
C SER A 192 12.05 3.13 -4.39
N ILE A 193 12.21 2.20 -5.33
CA ILE A 193 11.37 2.12 -6.54
C ILE A 193 9.96 1.66 -6.17
N ALA A 194 9.81 0.57 -5.41
CA ALA A 194 8.52 -0.01 -5.05
C ALA A 194 7.60 0.98 -4.32
N TYR A 195 8.16 1.86 -3.49
CA TYR A 195 7.41 2.84 -2.70
C TYR A 195 7.34 4.25 -3.31
N SER A 196 7.88 4.44 -4.52
CA SER A 196 7.71 5.65 -5.31
C SER A 196 6.43 5.60 -6.15
N SER A 197 5.82 6.75 -6.44
CA SER A 197 4.61 6.80 -7.29
C SER A 197 4.95 6.45 -8.74
N SER A 198 4.10 5.66 -9.41
CA SER A 198 4.28 5.35 -10.83
C SER A 198 4.16 6.59 -11.72
N ALA A 199 3.42 7.61 -11.27
CA ALA A 199 3.33 8.92 -11.92
C ALA A 199 4.70 9.63 -11.94
N PHE A 200 5.39 9.70 -10.80
CA PHE A 200 6.74 10.25 -10.72
C PHE A 200 7.72 9.43 -11.55
N LEU A 201 7.71 8.10 -11.38
CA LEU A 201 8.63 7.20 -12.06
C LEU A 201 8.45 7.22 -13.58
N ASN A 202 7.29 7.57 -14.14
CA ASN A 202 7.11 7.79 -15.58
C ASN A 202 7.41 9.22 -16.04
N SER A 203 7.56 10.18 -15.12
CA SER A 203 7.74 11.59 -15.46
C SER A 203 9.14 11.90 -15.97
N SER A 204 9.28 13.02 -16.69
CA SER A 204 10.59 13.56 -17.10
C SER A 204 11.44 14.10 -15.95
N TYR A 205 10.87 14.18 -14.74
CA TYR A 205 11.56 14.69 -13.54
C TYR A 205 12.26 13.57 -12.76
N CYS A 206 12.03 12.30 -13.12
CA CYS A 206 12.62 11.16 -12.45
C CYS A 206 13.84 10.62 -13.21
N PHE A 207 15.00 10.73 -12.59
CA PHE A 207 16.26 10.17 -13.10
C PHE A 207 16.54 8.81 -12.44
N PRO A 208 16.46 7.68 -13.18
CA PRO A 208 16.59 6.35 -12.57
C PRO A 208 17.92 6.14 -11.85
N GLN A 209 19.01 6.75 -12.36
CA GLN A 209 20.34 6.62 -11.77
C GLN A 209 20.42 7.12 -10.31
N LEU A 210 19.54 8.04 -9.91
CA LEU A 210 19.50 8.58 -8.55
C LEU A 210 19.24 7.49 -7.51
N PHE A 211 18.47 6.45 -7.85
CA PHE A 211 18.18 5.35 -6.92
C PHE A 211 19.43 4.54 -6.59
N LEU A 212 20.30 4.31 -7.57
CA LEU A 212 21.60 3.66 -7.36
C LEU A 212 22.56 4.56 -6.59
N GLU A 213 22.65 5.84 -6.96
CA GLU A 213 23.50 6.81 -6.25
C GLU A 213 23.08 6.94 -4.78
N ASN A 214 21.78 7.01 -4.51
CA ASN A 214 21.24 7.07 -3.16
C ASN A 214 21.66 5.86 -2.30
N ALA A 215 21.54 4.65 -2.83
CA ALA A 215 21.98 3.44 -2.14
C ALA A 215 23.51 3.44 -1.91
N GLN A 216 24.31 3.83 -2.90
CA GLN A 216 25.77 3.92 -2.77
C GLN A 216 26.20 4.93 -1.69
N LEU A 217 25.54 6.09 -1.64
CA LEU A 217 25.84 7.13 -0.67
C LEU A 217 25.52 6.69 0.77
N ILE A 218 24.49 5.87 0.98
CA ILE A 218 24.17 5.32 2.30
C ILE A 218 25.36 4.52 2.86
N TYR A 219 25.92 3.59 2.09
CA TYR A 219 27.10 2.80 2.50
C TYR A 219 28.39 3.64 2.55
N LYS A 220 28.53 4.65 1.68
CA LYS A 220 29.66 5.58 1.74
C LYS A 220 29.66 6.35 3.06
N HIS A 221 28.51 6.88 3.47
CA HIS A 221 28.39 7.66 4.71
C HIS A 221 28.56 6.79 5.95
N ASP A 222 28.12 5.55 5.91
CA ASP A 222 28.35 4.58 6.99
C ASP A 222 29.83 4.49 7.37
N SER A 223 30.70 4.42 6.36
CA SER A 223 32.15 4.32 6.56
C SER A 223 32.80 5.55 7.21
N ASP A 224 32.10 6.68 7.26
CA ASP A 224 32.57 7.95 7.81
C ASP A 224 32.07 8.21 9.25
N LEU A 225 31.12 7.43 9.77
CA LEU A 225 30.41 7.72 11.02
C LEU A 225 30.75 6.71 12.13
N ASN A 226 31.16 7.20 13.30
CA ASN A 226 31.57 6.32 14.42
C ASN A 226 30.40 5.78 15.26
N TYR A 227 29.25 6.45 15.23
CA TYR A 227 28.11 6.13 16.10
C TYR A 227 27.12 5.15 15.49
N VAL A 228 27.20 4.88 14.18
CA VAL A 228 26.25 4.05 13.43
C VAL A 228 27.01 3.05 12.56
N GLN A 229 26.39 1.91 12.28
CA GLN A 229 26.87 0.92 11.31
C GLN A 229 25.67 0.34 10.56
N ILE A 230 25.80 0.10 9.25
CA ILE A 230 24.85 -0.71 8.48
C ILE A 230 25.09 -2.19 8.80
N VAL A 231 24.01 -2.97 8.87
CA VAL A 231 24.04 -4.41 9.10
C VAL A 231 23.13 -5.09 8.08
N ASP A 232 23.72 -5.98 7.29
CA ASP A 232 23.05 -6.76 6.27
C ASP A 232 22.69 -8.15 6.81
N TYR A 233 21.44 -8.57 6.60
CA TYR A 233 20.93 -9.89 6.96
C TYR A 233 20.61 -10.66 5.69
N GLY A 234 21.29 -11.79 5.48
CA GLY A 234 21.12 -12.62 4.29
C GLY A 234 21.86 -12.06 3.06
N THR A 235 21.74 -12.74 1.92
CA THR A 235 22.23 -12.25 0.62
C THR A 235 21.26 -12.66 -0.48
N PRO A 236 21.16 -11.91 -1.59
CA PRO A 236 20.29 -12.27 -2.71
C PRO A 236 20.53 -13.67 -3.28
N SER A 237 21.74 -14.21 -3.14
CA SER A 237 22.11 -15.52 -3.68
C SER A 237 21.77 -16.70 -2.75
N THR A 238 21.55 -16.46 -1.46
CA THR A 238 21.34 -17.54 -0.46
C THR A 238 20.05 -17.40 0.35
N ASP A 239 19.48 -16.20 0.41
CA ASP A 239 18.29 -15.89 1.19
C ASP A 239 17.32 -15.08 0.33
N GLU A 240 16.06 -15.52 0.23
CA GLU A 240 15.05 -14.77 -0.52
C GLU A 240 14.48 -13.58 0.26
N ASP A 241 14.66 -13.55 1.58
CA ASP A 241 14.08 -12.55 2.49
C ASP A 241 15.16 -11.64 3.11
N TYR A 242 16.30 -11.47 2.43
CA TYR A 242 17.39 -10.59 2.85
C TYR A 242 16.95 -9.13 3.05
N TYR A 243 17.62 -8.43 3.95
CA TYR A 243 17.38 -7.02 4.24
C TYR A 243 18.55 -6.36 4.99
N SER A 244 18.71 -5.05 4.81
CA SER A 244 19.58 -4.21 5.62
C SER A 244 18.85 -3.42 6.73
N THR A 245 19.59 -3.00 7.75
CA THR A 245 19.20 -1.96 8.73
C THR A 245 20.43 -1.27 9.33
N VAL A 246 20.24 -0.33 10.26
CA VAL A 246 21.33 0.30 11.01
C VAL A 246 21.32 -0.05 12.50
N LYS A 247 22.51 -0.07 13.09
CA LYS A 247 22.72 -0.08 14.55
C LYS A 247 23.43 1.19 14.97
N TYR A 248 22.94 1.89 15.98
CA TYR A 248 23.63 3.05 16.55
C TYR A 248 23.92 2.89 18.04
N TRP A 249 24.95 3.60 18.50
CA TRP A 249 25.28 3.74 19.92
C TRP A 249 24.52 4.91 20.55
N LYS A 250 23.99 4.75 21.76
CA LYS A 250 23.47 5.84 22.61
C LYS A 250 24.03 5.73 24.03
N VAL A 251 23.93 6.79 24.81
CA VAL A 251 24.07 6.74 26.28
C VAL A 251 22.70 6.91 26.91
N ASP A 252 22.21 5.83 27.51
CA ASP A 252 21.00 5.83 28.34
C ASP A 252 21.35 6.24 29.77
N ALA A 253 20.50 7.07 30.39
CA ALA A 253 20.73 7.59 31.74
C ALA A 253 20.97 6.49 32.79
N VAL A 254 20.34 5.31 32.62
CA VAL A 254 20.38 4.18 33.55
C VAL A 254 21.33 3.07 33.08
N LYS A 255 21.23 2.67 31.81
CA LYS A 255 21.97 1.53 31.25
C LYS A 255 23.40 1.87 30.81
N GLY A 256 23.74 3.16 30.72
CA GLY A 256 25.02 3.61 30.18
C GLY A 256 25.07 3.50 28.66
N LYS A 257 26.27 3.31 28.08
CA LYS A 257 26.44 3.21 26.63
C LYS A 257 25.90 1.87 26.11
N ILE A 258 24.90 1.90 25.26
CA ILE A 258 24.25 0.72 24.65
C ILE A 258 24.17 0.87 23.13
N GLN A 259 24.02 -0.25 22.43
CA GLN A 259 23.77 -0.28 20.99
C GLN A 259 22.31 -0.67 20.75
N ILE A 260 21.65 0.01 19.82
CA ILE A 260 20.26 -0.26 19.42
C ILE A 260 20.23 -0.54 17.93
N GLU A 261 19.44 -1.55 17.57
CA GLU A 261 19.10 -1.85 16.18
C GLU A 261 17.78 -1.15 15.80
N VAL A 262 17.78 -0.50 14.65
CA VAL A 262 16.58 0.15 14.11
C VAL A 262 15.70 -0.92 13.44
N PRO A 263 14.38 -0.90 13.64
CA PRO A 263 13.47 -1.76 12.87
C PRO A 263 13.65 -1.53 11.37
N LYS A 264 13.70 -2.60 10.57
CA LYS A 264 13.98 -2.50 9.13
C LYS A 264 13.01 -1.56 8.42
N GLU A 265 11.73 -1.59 8.76
CA GLU A 265 10.70 -0.73 8.15
C GLU A 265 11.00 0.76 8.37
N ILE A 266 11.60 1.09 9.51
CA ILE A 266 12.01 2.46 9.85
C ILE A 266 13.26 2.84 9.06
N TYR A 267 14.25 1.95 8.96
CA TYR A 267 15.43 2.17 8.11
C TYR A 267 15.03 2.43 6.65
N TYR A 268 14.19 1.57 6.08
CA TYR A 268 13.79 1.69 4.69
C TYR A 268 12.97 2.95 4.40
N MET A 269 11.99 3.25 5.25
CA MET A 269 11.13 4.42 5.02
C MET A 269 11.86 5.73 5.30
N TYR A 270 12.71 5.79 6.32
CA TYR A 270 13.23 7.07 6.84
C TYR A 270 14.75 7.22 6.75
N ILE A 271 15.49 6.30 6.14
CA ILE A 271 16.89 6.51 5.71
C ILE A 271 17.02 6.23 4.21
N VAL A 272 16.49 5.09 3.74
CA VAL A 272 16.67 4.63 2.37
C VAL A 272 15.84 5.44 1.37
N HIS A 273 14.53 5.59 1.61
CA HIS A 273 13.66 6.26 0.65
C HIS A 273 14.14 7.71 0.40
N PRO A 274 14.34 8.11 -0.87
CA PRO A 274 15.03 9.37 -1.22
C PRO A 274 14.16 10.62 -1.10
N LYS A 275 12.84 10.46 -1.01
CA LYS A 275 11.88 11.55 -0.74
C LYS A 275 11.77 11.80 0.76
N ILE A 276 11.67 13.05 1.17
CA ILE A 276 11.64 13.51 2.55
C ILE A 276 10.22 13.92 2.95
N THR A 277 9.62 14.88 2.25
CA THR A 277 8.34 15.54 2.58
C THR A 277 7.45 15.71 1.34
N ASP A 278 7.26 16.93 0.83
CA ASP A 278 6.39 17.27 -0.30
C ASP A 278 7.13 17.30 -1.65
N GLU A 279 8.45 17.30 -1.63
CA GLU A 279 9.33 17.51 -2.77
C GLU A 279 9.41 16.30 -3.73
N MET A 280 9.86 16.52 -4.97
CA MET A 280 10.23 15.42 -5.86
C MET A 280 11.64 14.87 -5.53
N GLN A 281 11.78 13.54 -5.44
CA GLN A 281 13.07 12.87 -5.18
C GLN A 281 14.02 12.89 -6.39
N THR A 282 14.60 14.06 -6.67
CA THR A 282 15.36 14.32 -7.91
C THR A 282 16.65 15.10 -7.66
N TYR A 283 17.38 15.38 -8.75
CA TYR A 283 18.56 16.24 -8.75
C TYR A 283 18.15 17.71 -8.92
N ILE A 284 18.74 18.58 -8.11
CA ILE A 284 18.39 20.00 -8.05
C ILE A 284 19.60 20.84 -8.42
N ASN A 285 19.42 21.81 -9.30
CA ASN A 285 20.43 22.83 -9.57
C ASN A 285 20.37 23.90 -8.46
N PRO A 286 21.38 23.97 -7.59
CA PRO A 286 21.36 24.90 -6.45
C PRO A 286 21.31 26.35 -6.91
N ASN A 287 21.86 26.69 -8.08
CA ASN A 287 21.97 28.08 -8.55
C ASN A 287 20.68 28.65 -9.15
N LEU A 288 19.62 27.86 -9.26
CA LEU A 288 18.34 28.30 -9.81
C LEU A 288 17.33 28.50 -8.69
N VAL A 289 16.73 29.69 -8.67
CA VAL A 289 15.60 30.04 -7.80
C VAL A 289 14.50 29.01 -7.98
N GLU A 290 13.98 28.45 -6.89
CA GLU A 290 12.80 27.60 -6.88
C GLU A 290 11.55 28.49 -6.92
N THR A 291 10.66 28.26 -7.90
CA THR A 291 9.43 29.05 -8.03
C THR A 291 8.22 28.13 -8.15
N ASN A 292 7.10 28.57 -7.57
CA ASN A 292 5.83 27.86 -7.65
C ASN A 292 4.80 28.55 -8.58
N TYR A 293 5.25 29.36 -9.54
CA TYR A 293 4.35 30.13 -10.42
C TYR A 293 3.41 29.24 -11.25
N SER A 294 3.81 28.00 -11.54
CA SER A 294 3.04 27.01 -12.29
C SER A 294 2.30 25.99 -11.40
N GLY A 295 2.27 26.17 -10.08
CA GLY A 295 1.69 25.20 -9.16
C GLY A 295 2.53 23.92 -8.99
N SER A 296 3.81 23.96 -9.36
CA SER A 296 4.80 22.90 -9.11
C SER A 296 6.21 23.49 -9.03
N HIS A 297 7.06 22.95 -8.16
CA HIS A 297 8.44 23.40 -7.93
C HIS A 297 9.43 22.65 -8.83
N THR A 298 9.22 22.73 -10.14
CA THR A 298 9.95 21.90 -11.12
C THR A 298 11.08 22.63 -11.86
N ASN A 299 11.20 23.95 -11.68
CA ASN A 299 12.03 24.80 -12.54
C ASN A 299 13.54 24.74 -12.22
N ASN A 300 13.92 24.26 -11.03
CA ASN A 300 15.31 24.04 -10.63
C ASN A 300 15.75 22.58 -10.76
N ILE A 301 14.90 21.67 -11.27
CA ILE A 301 15.26 20.27 -11.52
C ILE A 301 16.22 20.19 -12.71
N ALA A 302 17.36 19.54 -12.54
CA ALA A 302 18.37 19.38 -13.59
C ALA A 302 19.14 18.08 -13.43
N ALA A 303 19.54 17.44 -14.53
CA ALA A 303 20.43 16.29 -14.48
C ALA A 303 21.86 16.71 -14.05
N PRO A 304 22.67 15.78 -13.51
CA PRO A 304 24.09 16.01 -13.30
C PRO A 304 24.82 16.38 -14.60
N PRO A 305 25.89 17.21 -14.55
CA PRO A 305 26.52 17.74 -13.34
C PRO A 305 25.88 19.05 -12.83
N ALA A 306 24.87 19.59 -13.52
CA ALA A 306 24.25 20.85 -13.11
C ALA A 306 23.35 20.69 -11.88
N GLY A 307 22.62 19.57 -11.80
CA GLY A 307 21.89 19.18 -10.61
C GLY A 307 22.71 18.26 -9.69
N VAL A 308 22.45 18.39 -8.40
CA VAL A 308 23.09 17.61 -7.32
C VAL A 308 22.01 16.96 -6.45
N PHE A 309 22.37 15.87 -5.77
CA PHE A 309 21.47 15.15 -4.87
C PHE A 309 21.70 15.60 -3.42
N TRP A 310 20.61 15.82 -2.67
CA TRP A 310 20.67 16.36 -1.32
C TRP A 310 21.57 15.54 -0.38
N ARG A 311 21.60 14.21 -0.54
CA ARG A 311 22.31 13.33 0.40
C ARG A 311 23.81 13.62 0.43
N ASP A 312 24.48 13.67 -0.72
CA ASP A 312 25.93 13.98 -0.76
C ASP A 312 26.19 15.49 -0.66
N TYR A 313 25.31 16.32 -1.24
CA TYR A 313 25.47 17.78 -1.22
C TYR A 313 25.48 18.31 0.21
N LEU A 314 24.47 18.01 1.02
CA LEU A 314 24.43 18.46 2.42
C LEU A 314 25.57 17.86 3.27
N TYR A 315 26.02 16.66 2.92
CA TYR A 315 27.03 15.95 3.71
C TYR A 315 28.45 16.46 3.49
N THR A 316 28.79 16.83 2.25
CA THR A 316 30.18 17.11 1.84
C THR A 316 30.42 18.53 1.34
N HIS A 317 29.38 19.26 0.93
CA HIS A 317 29.52 20.59 0.35
C HIS A 317 29.77 21.66 1.42
N THR A 318 30.47 22.72 1.01
CA THR A 318 30.64 23.96 1.76
C THR A 318 30.90 25.09 0.78
N GLU A 319 30.51 26.29 1.16
CA GLU A 319 30.73 27.52 0.42
C GLU A 319 31.15 28.67 1.34
N GLU A 320 31.62 29.76 0.73
CA GLU A 320 32.08 30.95 1.44
C GLU A 320 30.88 31.75 1.95
N LYS A 321 30.92 32.19 3.21
CA LYS A 321 29.83 32.96 3.81
C LYS A 321 29.68 34.29 3.12
N SER A 322 28.45 34.60 2.71
CA SER A 322 28.14 35.85 2.01
C SER A 322 28.59 37.08 2.81
N GLY A 323 29.39 37.95 2.19
CA GLY A 323 29.91 39.17 2.83
C GLY A 323 31.15 38.97 3.70
N THR A 324 31.73 37.77 3.73
CA THR A 324 33.02 37.47 4.37
C THR A 324 34.10 37.19 3.33
N VAL A 325 35.38 37.12 3.75
CA VAL A 325 36.50 36.72 2.88
C VAL A 325 37.24 35.57 3.54
N GLY A 326 37.20 34.39 2.92
CA GLY A 326 37.86 33.17 3.37
C GLY A 326 37.18 32.45 4.53
N GLU A 327 36.00 32.90 4.99
CA GLU A 327 35.21 32.19 5.99
C GLU A 327 34.22 31.25 5.32
N MET A 328 34.39 29.95 5.51
CA MET A 328 33.51 28.92 4.95
C MET A 328 32.41 28.54 5.93
N TYR A 329 31.27 28.09 5.43
CA TYR A 329 30.30 27.36 6.26
C TYR A 329 30.89 26.02 6.74
N PRO A 330 30.52 25.54 7.94
CA PRO A 330 30.98 24.23 8.40
C PRO A 330 30.50 23.11 7.47
N VAL A 331 31.34 22.08 7.29
CA VAL A 331 30.96 20.85 6.59
C VAL A 331 30.22 19.92 7.57
N LEU A 332 29.10 19.35 7.13
CA LEU A 332 28.30 18.47 7.99
C LEU A 332 29.09 17.24 8.41
N LYS A 333 29.72 16.54 7.46
CA LYS A 333 30.57 15.36 7.72
C LYS A 333 31.58 15.59 8.85
N ASP A 334 32.29 16.71 8.83
CA ASP A 334 33.29 17.04 9.84
C ASP A 334 32.66 17.22 11.24
N SER A 335 31.43 17.73 11.27
CA SER A 335 30.67 17.95 12.50
C SER A 335 30.19 16.64 13.13
N VAL A 336 29.76 15.67 12.32
CA VAL A 336 29.14 14.42 12.81
C VAL A 336 30.08 13.22 12.91
N SER A 337 31.17 13.18 12.13
CA SER A 337 32.14 12.07 12.15
C SER A 337 32.84 11.90 13.50
N VAL A 338 32.91 12.97 14.29
CA VAL A 338 33.51 12.96 15.64
C VAL A 338 32.54 12.54 16.75
N CYS A 339 31.29 12.19 16.42
CA CYS A 339 30.29 11.74 17.38
C CYS A 339 30.39 10.23 17.59
N ASP A 340 30.45 9.80 18.85
CA ASP A 340 30.53 8.37 19.23
C ASP A 340 29.17 7.75 19.55
N VAL A 341 28.13 8.59 19.63
CA VAL A 341 26.75 8.22 19.94
C VAL A 341 25.77 9.09 19.16
N ILE A 342 24.57 8.57 18.89
CA ILE A 342 23.47 9.34 18.32
C ILE A 342 22.92 10.35 19.35
N TRP A 343 22.78 9.91 20.60
CA TRP A 343 22.18 10.63 21.71
C TRP A 343 22.81 10.22 23.05
N ASP A 344 22.96 11.18 23.95
CA ASP A 344 23.43 11.01 25.33
C ASP A 344 22.53 11.78 26.30
N ASP A 345 21.76 11.04 27.11
CA ASP A 345 20.85 11.60 28.11
C ASP A 345 21.58 12.41 29.21
N LYS A 346 22.86 12.13 29.44
CA LYS A 346 23.70 12.86 30.40
C LYS A 346 24.36 14.09 29.79
N ASN A 347 24.36 14.16 28.45
CA ASN A 347 24.97 15.24 27.68
C ASN A 347 26.47 15.43 28.01
N GLU A 348 27.23 14.34 28.12
CA GLU A 348 28.66 14.32 28.41
C GLU A 348 29.51 14.01 27.17
N GLN A 349 28.97 13.23 26.22
CA GLN A 349 29.62 12.84 24.98
C GLN A 349 29.19 13.71 23.80
N LYS A 350 30.04 13.77 22.76
CA LYS A 350 29.66 14.34 21.47
C LYS A 350 28.59 13.45 20.84
N GLN A 351 27.45 14.05 20.52
CA GLN A 351 26.27 13.33 20.06
C GLN A 351 25.73 13.89 18.73
N ALA A 352 25.35 13.00 17.83
CA ALA A 352 25.05 13.33 16.43
C ALA A 352 23.86 14.28 16.30
N VAL A 353 22.75 14.04 17.02
CA VAL A 353 21.54 14.89 16.94
C VAL A 353 21.85 16.35 17.30
N ARG A 354 22.66 16.59 18.34
CA ARG A 354 23.06 17.96 18.71
C ARG A 354 24.09 18.55 17.76
N ALA A 355 25.01 17.74 17.24
CA ALA A 355 25.98 18.19 16.24
C ALA A 355 25.26 18.67 14.97
N ILE A 356 24.22 17.94 14.54
CA ILE A 356 23.36 18.33 13.43
C ILE A 356 22.58 19.60 13.75
N THR A 357 21.94 19.70 14.92
CA THR A 357 21.26 20.95 15.33
C THR A 357 22.20 22.16 15.30
N ASN A 358 23.42 22.01 15.82
CA ASN A 358 24.41 23.09 15.81
C ASN A 358 24.80 23.46 14.37
N TRP A 359 25.06 22.47 13.52
CA TRP A 359 25.38 22.71 12.11
C TRP A 359 24.24 23.46 11.38
N ILE A 360 22.98 23.03 11.57
CA ILE A 360 21.81 23.71 10.99
C ILE A 360 21.76 25.16 11.45
N ASN A 361 21.94 25.42 12.75
CA ASN A 361 21.94 26.77 13.32
C ASN A 361 23.15 27.62 12.87
N ASP A 362 24.26 27.00 12.48
CA ASP A 362 25.44 27.68 11.95
C ASP A 362 25.32 28.04 10.46
N VAL A 363 24.49 27.31 9.71
CA VAL A 363 24.31 27.49 8.25
C VAL A 363 23.00 28.15 7.86
N MET A 364 22.02 28.27 8.77
CA MET A 364 20.70 28.83 8.46
C MET A 364 20.39 30.07 9.29
N ASP A 365 19.87 31.10 8.62
CA ASP A 365 19.20 32.23 9.26
C ASP A 365 17.68 32.01 9.28
N PHE A 366 17.06 32.19 10.46
CA PHE A 366 15.59 32.12 10.60
C PHE A 366 14.93 33.39 10.04
N THR A 367 14.55 33.35 8.76
CA THR A 367 13.95 34.49 8.05
C THR A 367 13.18 34.06 6.80
N SER A 368 12.35 34.97 6.29
CA SER A 368 11.70 34.85 4.98
C SER A 368 12.13 36.04 4.13
N LYS A 369 12.99 35.79 3.13
CA LYS A 369 13.33 36.81 2.13
C LYS A 369 12.48 36.58 0.87
N GLN A 370 13.11 36.52 -0.30
CA GLN A 370 12.44 36.53 -1.60
C GLN A 370 12.02 35.14 -2.09
N GLU A 371 12.49 34.07 -1.45
CA GLU A 371 12.28 32.68 -1.87
C GLU A 371 11.95 31.80 -0.66
N ARG A 372 11.11 30.78 -0.88
CA ARG A 372 10.63 29.82 0.11
C ARG A 372 10.74 28.40 -0.49
N PRO A 373 11.96 27.89 -0.73
CA PRO A 373 12.16 26.60 -1.38
C PRO A 373 11.75 25.46 -0.46
N HIS A 374 11.49 24.28 -1.01
CA HIS A 374 11.33 23.06 -0.23
C HIS A 374 12.40 22.01 -0.51
N GLN A 375 13.14 22.18 -1.61
CA GLN A 375 14.21 21.25 -1.96
C GLN A 375 15.40 21.46 -1.01
N PRO A 376 15.87 20.44 -0.27
CA PRO A 376 16.94 20.62 0.72
C PRO A 376 18.24 21.22 0.15
N VAL A 377 18.56 20.88 -1.11
CA VAL A 377 19.69 21.47 -1.85
C VAL A 377 19.56 23.00 -1.95
N ARG A 378 18.38 23.49 -2.34
CA ARG A 378 18.13 24.93 -2.51
C ARG A 378 17.98 25.63 -1.16
N ILE A 379 17.39 24.96 -0.17
CA ILE A 379 17.34 25.46 1.21
C ILE A 379 18.76 25.75 1.73
N TYR A 380 19.68 24.80 1.54
CA TYR A 380 21.07 24.97 1.98
C TYR A 380 21.78 26.12 1.25
N ASP A 381 21.72 26.14 -0.09
CA ASP A 381 22.34 27.19 -0.93
C ASP A 381 21.85 28.61 -0.57
N LEU A 382 20.60 28.73 -0.13
CA LEU A 382 20.03 30.02 0.28
C LEU A 382 20.42 30.44 1.70
N HIS A 383 20.79 29.50 2.56
CA HIS A 383 21.10 29.74 3.98
C HIS A 383 19.99 30.48 4.76
N ILE A 384 18.72 30.38 4.33
CA ILE A 384 17.58 31.05 4.97
C ILE A 384 16.35 30.14 5.01
N GLY A 385 15.52 30.28 6.05
CA GLY A 385 14.29 29.50 6.19
C GLY A 385 13.41 29.88 7.36
N ARG A 386 12.19 29.33 7.42
CA ARG A 386 11.34 29.29 8.63
C ARG A 386 11.06 27.81 8.97
N CYS A 387 10.03 27.53 9.78
CA CYS A 387 9.70 26.18 10.23
C CYS A 387 9.68 25.14 9.09
N GLY A 388 9.09 25.45 7.93
CA GLY A 388 9.08 24.56 6.75
C GLY A 388 10.46 24.15 6.27
N GLU A 389 11.32 25.12 5.92
CA GLU A 389 12.66 24.82 5.40
C GLU A 389 13.58 24.20 6.47
N TYR A 390 13.41 24.58 7.74
CA TYR A 390 14.12 23.93 8.82
C TYR A 390 13.67 22.47 8.96
N GLU A 391 12.39 22.15 8.80
CA GLU A 391 11.87 20.79 8.85
C GLU A 391 12.42 19.92 7.71
N ASP A 392 12.33 20.42 6.47
CA ASP A 392 12.84 19.78 5.25
C ASP A 392 14.37 19.54 5.37
N LEU A 393 15.13 20.57 5.76
CA LEU A 393 16.59 20.48 5.91
C LEU A 393 17.00 19.56 7.05
N THR A 394 16.29 19.58 8.18
CA THR A 394 16.60 18.72 9.34
C THR A 394 16.43 17.26 8.97
N ALA A 395 15.32 16.90 8.34
CA ALA A 395 15.09 15.54 7.88
C ALA A 395 16.15 15.11 6.85
N ALA A 396 16.44 15.94 5.85
CA ALA A 396 17.50 15.64 4.87
C ALA A 396 18.87 15.41 5.54
N THR A 397 19.27 16.33 6.41
CA THR A 397 20.57 16.31 7.09
C THR A 397 20.71 15.08 8.01
N ALA A 398 19.67 14.78 8.79
CA ALA A 398 19.62 13.59 9.64
C ALA A 398 19.74 12.30 8.83
N ARG A 399 19.01 12.19 7.71
CA ARG A 399 19.05 11.01 6.84
C ARG A 399 20.36 10.87 6.09
N ALA A 400 21.00 11.97 5.71
CA ALA A 400 22.38 11.96 5.19
C ALA A 400 23.37 11.42 6.24
N CYS A 401 23.08 11.64 7.52
CA CYS A 401 23.83 11.10 8.64
C CYS A 401 23.35 9.72 9.13
N LEU A 402 22.50 9.03 8.36
CA LEU A 402 21.96 7.70 8.72
C LEU A 402 21.14 7.67 10.02
N ILE A 403 20.50 8.80 10.37
CA ILE A 403 19.54 8.89 11.47
C ILE A 403 18.12 8.84 10.88
N PRO A 404 17.27 7.87 11.27
CA PRO A 404 15.88 7.85 10.83
C PRO A 404 15.17 9.11 11.34
N CYS A 405 14.69 9.94 10.41
CA CYS A 405 14.05 11.19 10.73
C CYS A 405 12.82 11.43 9.85
N ARG A 406 11.77 11.99 10.44
CA ARG A 406 10.51 12.30 9.75
C ARG A 406 9.98 13.68 10.10
N GLY A 407 9.25 14.27 9.17
CA GLY A 407 8.52 15.51 9.35
C GLY A 407 7.23 15.32 10.13
N ILE A 408 6.92 16.30 10.97
CA ILE A 408 5.68 16.39 11.74
C ILE A 408 4.94 17.67 11.33
N ASP A 409 3.64 17.53 11.09
CA ASP A 409 2.77 18.57 10.59
C ASP A 409 1.59 18.80 11.53
N ALA A 410 1.41 20.06 11.92
CA ALA A 410 0.22 20.57 12.60
C ALA A 410 -0.41 21.71 11.77
N SER A 411 -1.02 21.32 10.65
CA SER A 411 -1.68 22.19 9.65
C SER A 411 -2.58 23.28 10.23
N SER A 412 -3.40 22.95 11.24
CA SER A 412 -4.33 23.92 11.82
C SER A 412 -3.69 25.00 12.69
N ILE A 413 -2.39 24.92 12.99
CA ILE A 413 -1.65 25.97 13.72
C ILE A 413 -0.45 26.50 12.92
N ASP A 414 -0.36 26.14 11.64
CA ASP A 414 0.72 26.54 10.75
C ASP A 414 2.13 26.23 11.30
N HIS A 415 2.32 25.01 11.82
CA HIS A 415 3.59 24.62 12.42
C HIS A 415 4.04 23.21 12.03
N VAL A 416 5.36 23.07 11.87
CA VAL A 416 6.04 21.82 11.53
C VAL A 416 7.34 21.70 12.33
N TRP A 417 7.76 20.46 12.58
CA TRP A 417 9.01 20.10 13.25
C TRP A 417 9.38 18.65 12.87
N ASN A 418 10.36 18.04 13.53
CA ASN A 418 10.83 16.70 13.19
C ASN A 418 10.72 15.71 14.36
N GLU A 419 10.83 14.43 14.04
CA GLU A 419 11.15 13.37 15.01
C GLU A 419 12.38 12.59 14.53
N PHE A 420 13.20 12.12 15.46
CA PHE A 420 14.22 11.10 15.20
C PHE A 420 13.89 9.81 15.96
N TRP A 421 14.35 8.68 15.44
CA TRP A 421 14.14 7.38 16.10
C TRP A 421 15.21 7.11 17.16
N ASP A 422 14.76 6.87 18.40
CA ASP A 422 15.56 6.38 19.52
C ASP A 422 14.75 5.37 20.36
N GLU A 423 14.62 4.13 19.86
CA GLU A 423 13.72 3.07 20.38
C GLU A 423 12.22 3.40 20.28
N LYS A 424 11.90 4.68 20.08
CA LYS A 424 10.61 5.29 19.77
C LYS A 424 10.88 6.59 19.00
N TRP A 425 9.84 7.18 18.42
CA TRP A 425 9.96 8.52 17.85
C TRP A 425 10.07 9.58 18.94
N GLU A 426 11.08 10.43 18.84
CA GLU A 426 11.39 11.50 19.79
C GLU A 426 11.32 12.86 19.07
N GLN A 427 10.59 13.81 19.66
CA GLN A 427 10.47 15.18 19.14
C GLN A 427 11.85 15.85 18.97
N TRP A 428 12.02 16.57 17.86
CA TRP A 428 13.22 17.34 17.56
C TRP A 428 12.89 18.59 16.75
N GLU A 429 13.35 19.74 17.22
CA GLU A 429 13.26 20.99 16.50
C GLU A 429 14.54 21.82 16.72
N PRO A 430 15.35 22.07 15.67
CA PRO A 430 16.61 22.79 15.80
C PRO A 430 16.48 24.28 16.19
N VAL A 431 15.43 24.96 15.72
CA VAL A 431 15.24 26.42 15.85
C VAL A 431 15.29 26.88 17.30
N ASN A 432 14.56 26.19 18.18
CA ASN A 432 14.49 26.47 19.61
C ASN A 432 15.36 25.51 20.45
N ASN A 433 16.18 24.68 19.80
CA ASN A 433 16.96 23.62 20.45
C ASN A 433 16.08 22.70 21.33
N SER A 434 14.88 22.35 20.84
CA SER A 434 13.94 21.48 21.54
C SER A 434 14.18 20.02 21.18
N PHE A 435 14.38 19.19 22.19
CA PHE A 435 14.63 17.76 22.04
C PHE A 435 13.79 16.98 23.03
N LYS A 436 13.18 15.87 22.58
CA LYS A 436 12.39 14.95 23.40
C LYS A 436 11.30 15.67 24.23
N SER A 437 10.75 16.76 23.68
CA SER A 437 9.75 17.61 24.36
C SER A 437 8.47 17.71 23.54
N PRO A 438 7.69 16.61 23.44
CA PRO A 438 6.50 16.55 22.59
C PRO A 438 5.38 17.53 23.01
N LEU A 439 5.43 18.08 24.22
CA LEU A 439 4.44 19.05 24.69
C LEU A 439 4.90 20.51 24.55
N ALA A 440 6.00 20.79 23.83
CA ALA A 440 6.56 22.13 23.69
C ALA A 440 5.57 23.16 23.12
N TYR A 441 4.66 22.71 22.25
CA TYR A 441 3.76 23.58 21.49
C TYR A 441 2.30 23.58 21.98
N ILE A 442 1.95 22.75 22.97
CA ILE A 442 0.55 22.60 23.46
C ILE A 442 -0.01 23.91 24.06
N THR A 443 0.86 24.84 24.43
CA THR A 443 0.47 26.13 25.01
C THR A 443 0.23 27.23 23.97
N TRP A 444 0.54 27.01 22.69
CA TRP A 444 0.39 28.03 21.65
C TRP A 444 -1.05 28.17 21.20
N ASP A 445 -1.70 27.05 20.89
CA ASP A 445 -3.13 26.93 20.62
C ASP A 445 -3.55 25.47 20.84
N THR A 446 -4.85 25.24 20.86
CA THR A 446 -5.38 23.88 20.76
C THR A 446 -5.08 23.35 19.36
N MET A 447 -4.32 22.26 19.27
CA MET A 447 -4.01 21.61 17.98
C MET A 447 -5.21 20.81 17.49
N GLY A 448 -5.41 20.77 16.17
CA GLY A 448 -6.31 19.82 15.52
C GLY A 448 -5.66 18.44 15.41
N ALA A 449 -5.47 17.94 14.20
CA ALA A 449 -4.63 16.78 13.94
C ALA A 449 -3.14 17.15 14.01
N VAL A 450 -2.32 16.22 14.49
CA VAL A 450 -0.87 16.25 14.30
C VAL A 450 -0.48 14.98 13.56
N THR A 451 0.21 15.13 12.44
CA THR A 451 0.54 14.01 11.55
C THR A 451 2.03 13.90 11.32
N ALA A 452 2.55 12.68 11.32
CA ALA A 452 3.89 12.38 10.83
C ALA A 452 3.82 11.99 9.36
N ARG A 453 4.69 12.58 8.53
CA ARG A 453 4.77 12.27 7.10
C ARG A 453 5.67 11.07 6.87
N GLN A 454 5.15 10.05 6.19
CA GLN A 454 5.97 8.99 5.63
C GLN A 454 6.59 9.49 4.32
N SER A 455 7.79 9.00 4.00
CA SER A 455 8.51 9.36 2.78
C SER A 455 7.76 9.02 1.48
N CYS A 456 6.84 8.05 1.52
CA CYS A 456 5.95 7.72 0.40
C CYS A 456 4.71 8.63 0.29
N GLY A 457 4.56 9.64 1.16
CA GLY A 457 3.47 10.62 1.18
C GLY A 457 2.25 10.25 2.05
N VAL A 458 2.23 9.05 2.64
CA VAL A 458 1.19 8.64 3.59
C VAL A 458 1.36 9.36 4.93
N HIS A 459 0.26 9.72 5.58
CA HIS A 459 0.28 10.35 6.91
C HIS A 459 -0.07 9.36 8.02
N GLU A 460 0.66 9.44 9.14
CA GLU A 460 0.35 8.75 10.38
C GLU A 460 -0.12 9.76 11.44
N TYR A 461 -1.20 9.47 12.16
CA TYR A 461 -1.63 10.35 13.25
C TYR A 461 -0.77 10.16 14.49
N VAL A 462 -0.11 11.24 14.94
CA VAL A 462 0.69 11.30 16.16
C VAL A 462 0.13 12.30 17.18
N THR A 463 -1.12 12.73 16.97
CA THR A 463 -1.86 13.68 17.82
C THR A 463 -1.80 13.30 19.31
N ASP A 464 -1.84 12.01 19.65
CA ASP A 464 -1.73 11.49 21.02
C ASP A 464 -0.48 12.01 21.74
N THR A 465 0.67 11.91 21.08
CA THR A 465 1.98 12.31 21.59
C THR A 465 2.03 13.80 21.90
N TYR A 466 1.50 14.63 21.01
CA TYR A 466 1.61 16.09 21.09
C TYR A 466 0.46 16.78 21.84
N ASN A 467 -0.62 16.05 22.13
CA ASN A 467 -1.78 16.57 22.86
C ASN A 467 -1.98 15.86 24.20
N ASN A 468 -0.94 15.23 24.75
CA ASN A 468 -0.97 14.52 26.04
C ASN A 468 -2.12 13.50 26.16
N ASN A 469 -2.39 12.74 25.09
CA ASN A 469 -3.52 11.81 24.96
C ASN A 469 -4.90 12.47 25.18
N GLN A 470 -5.04 13.76 24.87
CA GLN A 470 -6.29 14.52 25.01
C GLN A 470 -6.92 14.80 23.64
N ASN A 471 -7.33 13.73 22.96
CA ASN A 471 -7.88 13.75 21.61
C ASN A 471 -9.21 12.96 21.53
N SER A 472 -9.79 12.91 20.35
CA SER A 472 -10.97 12.11 20.03
C SER A 472 -10.78 11.38 18.71
N LYS A 473 -11.44 10.23 18.59
CA LYS A 473 -11.49 9.46 17.35
C LYS A 473 -12.74 9.82 16.56
N PHE A 474 -12.55 10.14 15.28
CA PHE A 474 -13.64 10.36 14.34
C PHE A 474 -13.56 9.32 13.23
N THR A 475 -14.65 8.59 12.99
CA THR A 475 -14.77 7.67 11.86
C THR A 475 -15.79 8.23 10.88
N ILE A 476 -15.39 8.44 9.64
CA ILE A 476 -16.24 8.90 8.56
C ILE A 476 -16.45 7.74 7.59
N THR A 477 -17.70 7.40 7.31
CA THR A 477 -18.07 6.41 6.29
C THR A 477 -18.56 7.12 5.04
N ALA A 478 -17.80 7.00 3.95
CA ALA A 478 -18.13 7.46 2.62
C ALA A 478 -19.08 6.46 1.94
N LEU A 479 -20.25 6.94 1.55
CA LEU A 479 -21.31 6.14 0.92
C LEU A 479 -21.68 6.71 -0.45
N ASP A 480 -22.16 5.88 -1.36
CA ASP A 480 -22.79 6.32 -2.60
C ASP A 480 -24.25 6.74 -2.37
N ALA A 481 -24.93 7.22 -3.41
CA ALA A 481 -26.32 7.67 -3.29
C ALA A 481 -27.32 6.54 -2.96
N ASN A 482 -26.91 5.26 -3.06
CA ASN A 482 -27.70 4.10 -2.65
C ASN A 482 -27.27 3.53 -1.27
N GLY A 483 -26.32 4.17 -0.58
CA GLY A 483 -25.82 3.72 0.72
C GLY A 483 -24.75 2.62 0.63
N LYS A 484 -24.15 2.36 -0.53
CA LYS A 484 -23.03 1.42 -0.68
C LYS A 484 -21.70 2.13 -0.32
N PRO A 485 -20.76 1.47 0.38
CA PRO A 485 -19.45 2.03 0.65
C PRO A 485 -18.68 2.48 -0.60
N ILE A 486 -18.02 3.64 -0.52
CA ILE A 486 -17.10 4.16 -1.54
C ILE A 486 -15.67 4.04 -1.03
N ASP A 487 -14.87 3.21 -1.69
CA ASP A 487 -13.44 3.11 -1.45
C ASP A 487 -12.65 4.19 -2.21
N GLY A 488 -11.54 4.65 -1.62
CA GLY A 488 -10.69 5.69 -2.20
C GLY A 488 -11.30 7.10 -2.23
N ALA A 489 -12.41 7.34 -1.54
CA ALA A 489 -12.95 8.68 -1.36
C ALA A 489 -12.00 9.51 -0.47
N VAL A 490 -11.70 10.72 -0.90
CA VAL A 490 -10.88 11.66 -0.12
C VAL A 490 -11.78 12.40 0.85
N ILE A 491 -11.52 12.25 2.14
CA ILE A 491 -12.18 12.99 3.21
C ILE A 491 -11.22 14.06 3.71
N LYS A 492 -11.50 15.32 3.35
CA LYS A 492 -10.77 16.48 3.87
C LYS A 492 -11.41 16.94 5.17
N VAL A 493 -10.60 17.19 6.17
CA VAL A 493 -10.97 17.68 7.50
C VAL A 493 -10.46 19.09 7.67
N TYR A 494 -11.34 19.95 8.16
CA TYR A 494 -11.09 21.34 8.48
C TYR A 494 -11.41 21.57 9.96
N SER A 495 -10.74 22.54 10.56
CA SER A 495 -10.99 22.94 11.94
C SER A 495 -11.25 24.43 12.04
N ASN A 496 -11.89 24.85 13.12
CA ASN A 496 -12.05 26.26 13.43
C ASN A 496 -10.72 26.85 13.96
N TYR A 497 -10.45 28.09 13.60
CA TYR A 497 -9.34 28.89 14.10
C TYR A 497 -9.83 30.29 14.46
N TYR A 498 -9.61 30.70 15.71
CA TYR A 498 -10.06 31.99 16.20
C TYR A 498 -8.90 32.99 16.16
N SER A 499 -9.02 34.04 15.35
CA SER A 499 -8.05 35.13 15.32
C SER A 499 -8.75 36.48 15.16
N GLU A 500 -8.26 37.48 15.88
CA GLU A 500 -8.78 38.87 15.85
C GLU A 500 -10.30 38.99 16.09
N GLY A 501 -10.87 38.09 16.90
CA GLY A 501 -12.31 38.07 17.18
C GLY A 501 -13.18 37.49 16.05
N GLN A 502 -12.56 36.92 15.01
CA GLN A 502 -13.23 36.21 13.93
C GLN A 502 -12.95 34.71 14.00
N ASN A 503 -13.86 33.91 13.43
CA ASN A 503 -13.72 32.46 13.34
C ASN A 503 -13.48 32.07 11.88
N TYR A 504 -12.34 31.43 11.62
CA TYR A 504 -11.94 30.95 10.31
C TYR A 504 -12.08 29.43 10.23
N ILE A 505 -12.37 28.90 9.05
CA ILE A 505 -12.32 27.47 8.76
C ILE A 505 -11.04 27.22 7.97
N ILE A 506 -10.14 26.45 8.55
CA ILE A 506 -8.84 26.16 7.96
C ILE A 506 -8.66 24.66 7.79
N PHE A 507 -7.88 24.28 6.78
CA PHE A 507 -7.51 22.88 6.58
C PHE A 507 -6.76 22.35 7.80
N ASP A 508 -7.05 21.11 8.18
CA ASP A 508 -6.41 20.43 9.32
C ASP A 508 -5.75 19.12 8.90
N THR A 509 -6.47 18.25 8.19
CA THR A 509 -5.90 17.00 7.70
C THR A 509 -6.78 16.39 6.61
N TYR A 510 -6.36 15.26 6.06
CA TYR A 510 -7.19 14.47 5.16
C TYR A 510 -6.89 12.99 5.32
N GLY A 511 -7.83 12.17 4.87
CA GLY A 511 -7.62 10.73 4.76
C GLY A 511 -8.41 10.17 3.60
N ILE A 512 -8.20 8.88 3.34
CA ILE A 512 -8.74 8.18 2.18
C ILE A 512 -9.46 6.95 2.67
N SER A 513 -10.69 6.75 2.18
CA SER A 513 -11.51 5.64 2.64
C SER A 513 -10.95 4.28 2.21
N ASP A 514 -11.02 3.34 3.15
CA ASP A 514 -10.75 1.92 2.91
C ASP A 514 -11.88 1.25 2.09
N ASN A 515 -11.78 -0.05 1.84
CA ASN A 515 -12.77 -0.82 1.07
C ASN A 515 -14.14 -0.96 1.76
N ASP A 516 -14.24 -0.57 3.04
CA ASP A 516 -15.51 -0.44 3.77
C ASP A 516 -16.07 0.98 3.71
N GLY A 517 -15.42 1.86 2.94
CA GLY A 517 -15.75 3.27 2.85
C GLY A 517 -15.34 4.06 4.09
N LYS A 518 -14.55 3.50 5.00
CA LYS A 518 -14.23 4.12 6.28
C LYS A 518 -12.89 4.85 6.24
N CYS A 519 -12.85 6.03 6.87
CA CYS A 519 -11.65 6.76 7.18
C CYS A 519 -11.68 7.20 8.65
N SER A 520 -10.62 6.93 9.41
CA SER A 520 -10.53 7.31 10.83
C SER A 520 -9.48 8.40 11.05
N PHE A 521 -9.80 9.33 11.94
CA PHE A 521 -8.98 10.48 12.29
C PHE A 521 -8.80 10.53 13.82
N ILE A 522 -7.60 10.92 14.26
CA ILE A 522 -7.34 11.26 15.66
C ILE A 522 -7.16 12.77 15.75
N LEU A 523 -8.17 13.44 16.27
CA LEU A 523 -8.30 14.90 16.24
C LEU A 523 -8.26 15.48 17.66
N GLY A 524 -7.68 16.65 17.83
CA GLY A 524 -7.61 17.34 19.12
C GLY A 524 -8.98 17.69 19.72
N LYS A 525 -9.00 17.84 21.04
CA LYS A 525 -10.17 18.28 21.81
C LYS A 525 -10.51 19.76 21.54
N ASN A 526 -11.64 20.23 22.06
CA ASN A 526 -11.99 21.67 22.12
C ASN A 526 -12.00 22.40 20.77
N LYS A 527 -12.22 21.68 19.66
CA LYS A 527 -12.44 22.25 18.33
C LYS A 527 -13.78 21.86 17.74
N PHE A 528 -14.25 22.66 16.80
CA PHE A 528 -15.25 22.31 15.80
C PHE A 528 -14.53 21.83 14.55
N TYR A 529 -15.02 20.72 14.01
CA TYR A 529 -14.53 20.09 12.81
C TYR A 529 -15.58 20.10 11.72
N TYR A 530 -15.08 20.25 10.50
CA TYR A 530 -15.86 20.25 9.28
C TYR A 530 -15.23 19.28 8.30
N ILE A 531 -16.03 18.68 7.43
CA ILE A 531 -15.55 17.72 6.44
C ILE A 531 -16.07 18.02 5.05
N ARG A 532 -15.33 17.49 4.08
CA ARG A 532 -15.72 17.40 2.67
C ARG A 532 -15.35 16.02 2.13
N LEU A 533 -16.28 15.39 1.43
CA LEU A 533 -16.02 14.20 0.62
C LEU A 533 -15.75 14.60 -0.83
N GLU A 534 -14.69 14.05 -1.40
CA GLU A 534 -14.36 14.13 -2.83
C GLU A 534 -14.20 12.70 -3.39
N SER A 535 -14.92 12.39 -4.46
CA SER A 535 -14.91 11.05 -5.07
C SER A 535 -15.27 11.09 -6.56
N GLU A 536 -14.99 10.00 -7.28
CA GLU A 536 -15.42 9.84 -8.68
C GLU A 536 -16.95 9.86 -8.85
N LEU A 537 -17.69 9.52 -7.79
CA LEU A 537 -19.16 9.59 -7.76
C LEU A 537 -19.68 11.01 -7.45
N GLY A 538 -18.78 11.98 -7.31
CA GLY A 538 -19.07 13.38 -7.04
C GLY A 538 -18.69 13.79 -5.61
N ASN A 539 -18.77 15.10 -5.38
CA ASN A 539 -18.36 15.73 -4.13
C ASN A 539 -19.56 16.00 -3.23
N ASN A 540 -19.32 15.98 -1.92
CA ASN A 540 -20.29 16.45 -0.92
C ASN A 540 -19.56 17.32 0.13
N PRO A 541 -19.88 18.63 0.22
CA PRO A 541 -20.86 19.38 -0.59
C PRO A 541 -20.47 19.53 -2.08
N LEU A 542 -21.43 19.94 -2.92
CA LEU A 542 -21.21 20.05 -4.37
C LEU A 542 -20.14 21.11 -4.72
N ASN A 543 -20.24 22.30 -4.13
CA ASN A 543 -19.31 23.41 -4.41
C ASN A 543 -18.00 23.24 -3.64
N ASN A 544 -16.87 23.57 -4.26
CA ASN A 544 -15.54 23.37 -3.68
C ASN A 544 -15.23 24.25 -2.46
N ASN A 545 -15.97 25.36 -2.29
CA ASN A 545 -15.85 26.28 -1.16
C ASN A 545 -16.86 25.98 -0.04
N GLN A 546 -17.36 24.74 0.06
CA GLN A 546 -18.35 24.35 1.07
C GLN A 546 -17.92 23.11 1.86
N VAL A 547 -18.27 23.12 3.15
CA VAL A 547 -17.98 22.04 4.12
C VAL A 547 -19.20 21.73 4.99
N LEU A 548 -19.22 20.52 5.57
CA LEU A 548 -20.24 20.07 6.52
C LEU A 548 -19.67 20.00 7.93
N GLN A 549 -20.36 20.60 8.91
CA GLN A 549 -19.95 20.48 10.32
C GLN A 549 -20.31 19.10 10.86
N ILE A 550 -19.37 18.44 11.56
CA ILE A 550 -19.62 17.10 12.13
C ILE A 550 -19.89 17.13 13.64
N ASN A 551 -19.24 17.98 14.42
CA ASN A 551 -19.53 18.13 15.85
C ASN A 551 -20.19 19.48 16.17
N THR A 552 -21.36 19.44 16.81
CA THR A 552 -22.11 20.65 17.24
C THR A 552 -21.75 21.11 18.64
N THR A 553 -21.04 20.28 19.39
CA THR A 553 -20.33 20.63 20.62
C THR A 553 -18.83 20.40 20.39
N PHE A 554 -18.01 21.12 21.16
CA PHE A 554 -16.56 20.87 21.19
C PHE A 554 -16.24 19.38 21.36
N SER A 555 -15.23 18.92 20.62
CA SER A 555 -14.72 17.56 20.75
C SER A 555 -14.27 17.26 22.18
N GLY A 556 -14.70 16.12 22.71
CA GLY A 556 -14.33 15.66 24.06
C GLY A 556 -12.92 15.06 24.13
N VAL A 557 -12.57 14.54 25.29
CA VAL A 557 -11.36 13.74 25.50
C VAL A 557 -11.73 12.27 25.49
N ASN A 558 -11.00 11.46 24.72
CA ASN A 558 -11.19 10.02 24.56
C ASN A 558 -12.60 9.64 24.08
N MET A 559 -13.24 10.52 23.30
CA MET A 559 -14.54 10.26 22.71
C MET A 559 -14.38 9.62 21.32
N SER A 560 -15.36 8.82 20.92
CA SER A 560 -15.48 8.30 19.55
C SER A 560 -16.75 8.85 18.90
N TYR A 561 -16.62 9.30 17.66
CA TYR A 561 -17.72 9.84 16.87
C TYR A 561 -17.76 9.15 15.50
N ASP A 562 -18.94 8.72 15.07
CA ASP A 562 -19.14 8.06 13.78
C ASP A 562 -20.13 8.86 12.93
N TYR A 563 -19.76 9.14 11.67
CA TYR A 563 -20.57 9.90 10.72
C TYR A 563 -20.64 9.20 9.37
N ASN A 564 -21.76 9.37 8.68
CA ASN A 564 -21.92 8.96 7.30
C ASN A 564 -22.02 10.19 6.39
N ILE A 565 -21.35 10.15 5.24
CA ILE A 565 -21.44 11.18 4.21
C ILE A 565 -21.61 10.51 2.84
N SER A 566 -22.63 10.94 2.09
CA SER A 566 -22.97 10.32 0.81
C SER A 566 -22.55 11.18 -0.39
N ALA A 567 -21.96 10.56 -1.41
CA ALA A 567 -21.77 11.16 -2.73
C ALA A 567 -23.11 11.27 -3.49
N PRO A 568 -23.22 12.16 -4.49
CA PRO A 568 -24.48 12.39 -5.20
C PRO A 568 -24.85 11.30 -6.23
N LYS A 569 -23.91 10.42 -6.62
CA LYS A 569 -24.15 9.33 -7.59
C LYS A 569 -23.96 7.97 -6.93
N SER A 570 -24.56 6.94 -7.54
CA SER A 570 -24.43 5.54 -7.13
C SER A 570 -23.49 4.77 -8.06
N GLN A 571 -22.89 3.70 -7.55
CA GLN A 571 -22.12 2.76 -8.35
C GLN A 571 -23.04 2.00 -9.32
N SER A 572 -22.55 1.74 -10.53
CA SER A 572 -23.27 0.95 -11.54
C SER A 572 -22.98 -0.55 -11.38
N ASN A 573 -23.98 -1.40 -11.57
CA ASN A 573 -23.80 -2.86 -11.63
C ASN A 573 -24.24 -3.38 -13.00
N THR A 574 -23.32 -3.99 -13.75
CA THR A 574 -23.56 -4.53 -15.10
C THR A 574 -23.68 -6.05 -15.14
N LEU A 575 -23.49 -6.73 -14.00
CA LEU A 575 -23.53 -8.19 -13.90
C LEU A 575 -24.95 -8.69 -13.59
N THR A 576 -25.39 -9.70 -14.34
CA THR A 576 -26.53 -10.55 -13.98
C THR A 576 -26.01 -11.89 -13.48
N GLU A 577 -26.33 -12.25 -12.23
CA GLU A 577 -25.85 -13.50 -11.61
C GLU A 577 -26.62 -14.72 -12.13
N THR A 578 -25.91 -15.83 -12.31
CA THR A 578 -26.47 -17.15 -12.68
C THR A 578 -25.85 -18.26 -11.85
N THR A 579 -26.39 -19.47 -11.95
CA THR A 579 -25.82 -20.66 -11.29
C THR A 579 -24.64 -21.22 -12.09
N ILE A 580 -23.76 -21.97 -11.42
CA ILE A 580 -22.73 -22.75 -12.13
C ILE A 580 -23.43 -23.66 -13.14
N PRO A 581 -23.01 -23.66 -14.43
CA PRO A 581 -23.62 -24.52 -15.43
C PRO A 581 -23.33 -25.99 -15.14
N GLU A 582 -24.31 -26.86 -15.40
CA GLU A 582 -24.15 -28.30 -15.26
C GLU A 582 -23.24 -28.85 -16.37
N ASP A 583 -22.33 -29.76 -15.98
CA ASP A 583 -21.56 -30.57 -16.92
C ASP A 583 -22.12 -32.00 -16.97
N ASN A 584 -22.48 -32.45 -18.17
CA ASN A 584 -23.07 -33.75 -18.42
C ASN A 584 -22.04 -34.84 -18.77
N LEU A 585 -20.78 -34.45 -19.02
CA LEU A 585 -19.71 -35.37 -19.43
C LEU A 585 -18.77 -35.72 -18.27
N ASN A 586 -18.60 -34.81 -17.30
CA ASN A 586 -17.68 -34.95 -16.17
C ASN A 586 -16.27 -35.35 -16.63
N ASP A 587 -15.77 -34.73 -17.69
CA ASP A 587 -14.47 -35.06 -18.30
C ASP A 587 -13.32 -34.24 -17.72
N PHE A 588 -13.59 -32.99 -17.34
CA PHE A 588 -12.63 -32.09 -16.70
C PHE A 588 -13.22 -31.35 -15.50
N MET A 589 -12.35 -31.09 -14.53
CA MET A 589 -12.68 -30.35 -13.32
C MET A 589 -11.58 -29.34 -13.02
N LEU A 590 -11.96 -28.10 -12.72
CA LEU A 590 -11.07 -27.11 -12.14
C LEU A 590 -11.29 -27.03 -10.64
N LYS A 591 -10.21 -27.20 -9.88
CA LYS A 591 -10.17 -26.87 -8.46
C LYS A 591 -9.57 -25.48 -8.26
N ILE A 592 -10.30 -24.65 -7.53
CA ILE A 592 -9.93 -23.26 -7.24
C ILE A 592 -9.78 -23.16 -5.73
N ASN A 593 -8.65 -22.61 -5.28
CA ASN A 593 -8.49 -22.17 -3.90
C ASN A 593 -7.96 -20.74 -3.91
N LEU A 594 -8.64 -19.84 -3.21
CA LEU A 594 -8.32 -18.41 -3.20
C LEU A 594 -8.35 -17.85 -1.78
N SER A 595 -7.49 -16.87 -1.52
CA SER A 595 -7.52 -16.07 -0.30
C SER A 595 -7.12 -14.62 -0.61
N VAL A 596 -7.86 -13.66 -0.07
CA VAL A 596 -7.46 -12.25 -0.05
C VAL A 596 -6.67 -12.01 1.22
N GLU A 597 -5.41 -11.58 1.09
CA GLU A 597 -4.55 -11.38 2.27
C GLU A 597 -4.77 -10.03 2.92
N ARG A 598 -4.96 -9.00 2.08
CA ARG A 598 -5.12 -7.63 2.54
C ARG A 598 -5.65 -6.73 1.44
N GLN A 599 -6.33 -5.67 1.83
CA GLN A 599 -6.61 -4.55 0.95
C GLN A 599 -5.46 -3.55 0.91
N ALA A 600 -5.56 -2.65 -0.06
CA ALA A 600 -4.54 -1.66 -0.30
C ALA A 600 -5.14 -0.32 -0.70
N ILE A 601 -4.94 0.68 0.15
CA ILE A 601 -5.49 2.01 -0.08
C ILE A 601 -4.63 2.68 -1.15
N ASN A 602 -5.26 3.10 -2.24
CA ASN A 602 -4.60 3.88 -3.28
C ASN A 602 -4.51 5.34 -2.80
N TRP A 603 -3.46 5.64 -2.05
CA TRP A 603 -3.33 6.89 -1.30
C TRP A 603 -2.95 8.05 -2.21
N LYS A 604 -3.87 8.98 -2.43
CA LYS A 604 -3.65 10.24 -3.13
C LYS A 604 -2.83 11.23 -2.28
N ASN A 605 -1.69 11.63 -2.79
CA ASN A 605 -0.83 12.64 -2.17
C ASN A 605 -1.31 14.04 -2.56
N LEU A 606 -1.97 14.73 -1.62
CA LEU A 606 -2.56 16.06 -1.90
C LEU A 606 -1.56 17.21 -1.78
N MET A 607 -0.43 16.97 -1.11
CA MET A 607 0.57 18.00 -0.80
C MET A 607 1.82 17.92 -1.69
N ASN A 608 1.91 16.94 -2.58
CA ASN A 608 3.09 16.76 -3.44
C ASN A 608 3.03 17.64 -4.70
N ASP A 609 4.21 17.97 -5.22
CA ASP A 609 4.36 18.79 -6.44
C ASP A 609 3.79 18.21 -7.72
N LEU A 610 3.70 16.89 -7.81
CA LEU A 610 3.17 16.22 -8.99
C LEU A 610 1.70 15.89 -8.76
N ALA A 611 0.85 16.52 -9.56
CA ALA A 611 -0.59 16.31 -9.48
C ALA A 611 -0.96 14.83 -9.72
N ASN A 612 -1.93 14.34 -8.96
CA ASN A 612 -2.47 12.98 -9.03
C ASN A 612 -1.48 11.86 -8.69
N GLU A 613 -0.40 12.17 -7.96
CA GLU A 613 0.40 11.11 -7.37
C GLU A 613 -0.43 10.27 -6.42
N THR A 614 -0.37 8.96 -6.65
CA THR A 614 -0.84 8.00 -5.69
C THR A 614 0.29 7.05 -5.30
N THR A 615 0.30 6.65 -4.03
CA THR A 615 1.15 5.61 -3.50
C THR A 615 0.30 4.57 -2.78
N TYR A 616 0.92 3.46 -2.42
CA TYR A 616 0.26 2.42 -1.67
C TYR A 616 0.30 2.73 -0.17
N CYS A 617 -0.87 2.74 0.48
CA CYS A 617 -0.98 2.68 1.93
C CYS A 617 -1.43 1.29 2.37
N LYS A 618 -0.60 0.66 3.21
CA LYS A 618 -0.81 -0.69 3.70
C LYS A 618 -1.94 -0.73 4.74
N SER A 619 -2.95 -1.56 4.46
CA SER A 619 -4.06 -1.86 5.37
C SER A 619 -4.12 -3.36 5.57
N GLU A 620 -3.98 -3.84 6.80
CA GLU A 620 -3.99 -5.29 7.11
C GLU A 620 -5.41 -5.89 7.16
N LYS A 621 -6.41 -5.17 6.65
CA LYS A 621 -7.78 -5.64 6.61
C LYS A 621 -8.02 -6.44 5.33
N GLU A 622 -8.42 -7.68 5.48
CA GLU A 622 -8.98 -8.47 4.36
C GLU A 622 -10.30 -7.86 3.88
N LYS A 623 -10.62 -8.05 2.60
CA LYS A 623 -11.92 -7.71 2.03
C LYS A 623 -12.32 -8.78 1.02
N ASP A 624 -13.62 -8.95 0.83
CA ASP A 624 -14.13 -9.89 -0.16
C ASP A 624 -13.77 -9.45 -1.60
N ILE A 625 -13.47 -10.43 -2.42
CA ILE A 625 -13.29 -10.32 -3.86
C ILE A 625 -14.43 -11.01 -4.60
N ASN A 626 -14.66 -10.64 -5.85
CA ASN A 626 -15.62 -11.35 -6.70
C ASN A 626 -14.90 -12.51 -7.41
N LEU A 627 -15.22 -13.75 -7.04
CA LEU A 627 -14.91 -14.90 -7.88
C LEU A 627 -15.98 -15.00 -8.97
N ILE A 628 -15.57 -14.84 -10.23
CA ILE A 628 -16.44 -14.84 -11.40
C ILE A 628 -16.08 -16.03 -12.29
N ILE A 629 -17.07 -16.84 -12.64
CA ILE A 629 -16.93 -17.90 -13.65
C ILE A 629 -17.84 -17.58 -14.83
N VAL A 630 -17.25 -17.52 -16.02
CA VAL A 630 -17.91 -17.01 -17.21
C VAL A 630 -17.42 -17.70 -18.49
N ASP A 631 -18.30 -17.88 -19.47
CA ASP A 631 -17.93 -18.41 -20.79
C ASP A 631 -17.30 -17.33 -21.68
N GLU A 632 -16.76 -17.73 -22.83
CA GLU A 632 -16.10 -16.82 -23.76
C GLU A 632 -16.99 -15.67 -24.25
N GLU A 633 -18.28 -15.92 -24.52
CA GLU A 633 -19.20 -14.88 -25.00
C GLU A 633 -19.42 -13.80 -23.92
N ASN A 634 -19.69 -14.22 -22.69
CA ASN A 634 -19.95 -13.30 -21.59
C ASN A 634 -18.65 -12.65 -21.07
N TYR A 635 -17.49 -13.32 -21.20
CA TYR A 635 -16.19 -12.70 -20.97
C TYR A 635 -15.96 -11.53 -21.93
N ASN A 636 -16.27 -11.72 -23.22
CA ASN A 636 -16.16 -10.66 -24.22
C ASN A 636 -17.10 -9.48 -23.95
N LYS A 637 -18.33 -9.73 -23.45
CA LYS A 637 -19.24 -8.67 -22.99
C LYS A 637 -18.70 -7.95 -21.76
N PHE A 638 -18.15 -8.70 -20.81
CA PHE A 638 -17.55 -8.17 -19.58
C PHE A 638 -16.39 -7.22 -19.86
N ILE A 639 -15.42 -7.61 -20.69
CA ILE A 639 -14.29 -6.74 -21.07
C ILE A 639 -14.74 -5.53 -21.91
N ALA A 640 -15.86 -5.63 -22.63
CA ALA A 640 -16.46 -4.54 -23.38
C ALA A 640 -17.32 -3.59 -22.53
N GLY A 641 -17.44 -3.83 -21.21
CA GLY A 641 -18.28 -3.03 -20.32
C GLY A 641 -19.78 -3.17 -20.58
N GLN A 642 -20.21 -4.23 -21.26
CA GLN A 642 -21.60 -4.53 -21.56
C GLN A 642 -22.21 -5.37 -20.44
N ASN A 643 -23.54 -5.47 -20.41
CA ASN A 643 -24.22 -6.38 -19.51
C ASN A 643 -23.86 -7.83 -19.85
N TYR A 644 -23.50 -8.61 -18.84
CA TYR A 644 -23.06 -10.00 -19.00
C TYR A 644 -23.66 -10.88 -17.91
N VAL A 645 -23.70 -12.19 -18.20
CA VAL A 645 -24.19 -13.21 -17.28
C VAL A 645 -23.00 -14.03 -16.78
N ALA A 646 -22.86 -14.19 -15.48
CA ALA A 646 -21.80 -14.99 -14.89
C ALA A 646 -22.22 -15.61 -13.56
N TYR A 647 -21.60 -16.73 -13.20
CA TYR A 647 -21.61 -17.16 -11.82
C TYR A 647 -20.72 -16.22 -11.02
N ARG A 648 -21.20 -15.80 -9.84
CA ARG A 648 -20.45 -14.95 -8.93
C ARG A 648 -20.55 -15.46 -7.51
N GLN A 649 -19.41 -15.46 -6.84
CA GLN A 649 -19.30 -15.62 -5.40
C GLN A 649 -18.49 -14.44 -4.84
N ILE A 650 -19.04 -13.74 -3.85
CA ILE A 650 -18.34 -12.69 -3.11
C ILE A 650 -17.73 -13.35 -1.88
N THR A 651 -16.41 -13.35 -1.78
CA THR A 651 -15.72 -14.01 -0.66
C THR A 651 -14.29 -13.52 -0.47
N SER A 652 -13.77 -13.57 0.75
CA SER A 652 -12.37 -13.34 1.11
C SER A 652 -11.55 -14.64 1.08
N ASN A 653 -12.21 -15.79 1.16
CA ASN A 653 -11.58 -17.10 1.06
C ASN A 653 -12.56 -18.11 0.44
N SER A 654 -12.10 -18.95 -0.48
CA SER A 654 -12.95 -20.00 -1.02
C SER A 654 -12.17 -21.18 -1.56
N GLU A 655 -12.75 -22.35 -1.39
CA GLU A 655 -12.44 -23.56 -2.14
C GLU A 655 -13.65 -23.90 -3.01
N LEU A 656 -13.46 -24.01 -4.33
CA LEU A 656 -14.53 -24.29 -5.28
C LEU A 656 -14.07 -25.34 -6.29
N GLU A 657 -14.96 -26.29 -6.57
CA GLU A 657 -14.83 -27.24 -7.67
C GLU A 657 -15.78 -26.83 -8.79
N PHE A 658 -15.24 -26.77 -10.01
CA PHE A 658 -15.98 -26.40 -11.21
C PHE A 658 -15.80 -27.51 -12.26
N SER A 659 -16.81 -28.35 -12.43
CA SER A 659 -16.88 -29.26 -13.59
C SER A 659 -17.08 -28.44 -14.86
N ILE A 660 -16.22 -28.64 -15.84
CA ILE A 660 -16.10 -27.73 -16.98
C ILE A 660 -17.00 -28.23 -18.12
N PRO A 661 -18.08 -27.51 -18.48
CA PRO A 661 -18.95 -27.95 -19.56
C PRO A 661 -18.19 -28.03 -20.88
N ALA A 662 -18.38 -29.12 -21.62
CA ALA A 662 -17.77 -29.28 -22.94
C ALA A 662 -18.23 -28.21 -23.94
N GLU A 663 -17.41 -28.00 -24.98
CA GLU A 663 -17.69 -27.21 -26.19
C GLU A 663 -17.30 -25.71 -26.20
N LYS A 664 -16.76 -25.10 -25.12
CA LYS A 664 -16.27 -23.69 -25.14
C LYS A 664 -15.15 -23.41 -24.13
N ASP A 665 -14.35 -22.37 -24.37
CA ASP A 665 -13.38 -21.85 -23.40
C ASP A 665 -14.10 -21.15 -22.22
N TRP A 666 -13.54 -21.33 -21.02
CA TRP A 666 -14.07 -20.80 -19.77
C TRP A 666 -13.05 -19.90 -19.08
N TYR A 667 -13.55 -18.93 -18.33
CA TYR A 667 -12.75 -17.94 -17.62
C TYR A 667 -13.11 -17.95 -16.15
N VAL A 668 -12.09 -18.06 -15.30
CA VAL A 668 -12.24 -17.99 -13.84
C VAL A 668 -11.42 -16.82 -13.33
N LEU A 669 -12.10 -15.82 -12.79
CA LEU A 669 -11.54 -14.50 -12.50
C LEU A 669 -11.78 -14.13 -11.04
N LEU A 670 -10.72 -13.70 -10.39
CA LEU A 670 -10.76 -12.82 -9.22
C LEU A 670 -10.89 -11.38 -9.72
N ASN A 671 -12.08 -10.82 -9.62
CA ASN A 671 -12.37 -9.45 -9.99
C ASN A 671 -12.40 -8.55 -8.75
N ASN A 672 -11.53 -7.53 -8.74
CA ASN A 672 -11.58 -6.50 -7.72
C ASN A 672 -12.71 -5.48 -8.05
N GLY A 673 -13.85 -5.63 -7.38
CA GLY A 673 -15.03 -4.78 -7.58
C GLY A 673 -14.98 -3.41 -6.90
N MET A 674 -13.82 -3.01 -6.37
CA MET A 674 -13.57 -1.68 -5.81
C MET A 674 -13.43 -0.62 -6.91
N ILE A 675 -13.60 0.66 -6.56
CA ILE A 675 -13.50 1.81 -7.46
C ILE A 675 -12.04 2.28 -7.60
N ASN A 676 -11.30 2.33 -6.50
CA ASN A 676 -9.96 2.92 -6.43
C ASN A 676 -8.92 1.99 -5.82
N ASN A 677 -9.27 1.31 -4.73
CA ASN A 677 -8.33 0.55 -3.91
C ASN A 677 -7.97 -0.80 -4.53
N LEU A 678 -6.79 -1.29 -4.18
CA LEU A 678 -6.26 -2.56 -4.64
C LEU A 678 -6.54 -3.66 -3.61
N GLN A 679 -6.44 -4.92 -4.05
CA GLN A 679 -6.50 -6.08 -3.17
C GLN A 679 -5.34 -7.02 -3.49
N LEU A 680 -4.63 -7.48 -2.47
CA LEU A 680 -3.58 -8.49 -2.61
C LEU A 680 -4.20 -9.86 -2.40
N SER A 681 -4.13 -10.71 -3.43
CA SER A 681 -4.77 -12.02 -3.40
C SER A 681 -3.82 -13.13 -3.83
N LYS A 682 -4.04 -14.30 -3.25
CA LYS A 682 -3.44 -15.57 -3.64
C LYS A 682 -4.51 -16.46 -4.25
N ALA A 683 -4.18 -17.16 -5.33
CA ALA A 683 -5.04 -18.18 -5.90
C ALA A 683 -4.25 -19.33 -6.50
N SER A 684 -4.70 -20.55 -6.26
CA SER A 684 -4.26 -21.75 -6.95
C SER A 684 -5.39 -22.31 -7.81
N PHE A 685 -5.07 -22.60 -9.07
CA PHE A 685 -5.94 -23.22 -10.03
C PHE A 685 -5.32 -24.55 -10.43
N ALA A 686 -6.06 -25.66 -10.28
CA ALA A 686 -5.59 -26.99 -10.64
C ALA A 686 -6.61 -27.66 -11.55
N LEU A 687 -6.20 -28.00 -12.77
CA LEU A 687 -7.03 -28.62 -13.80
C LEU A 687 -6.84 -30.14 -13.75
N TYR A 688 -7.92 -30.86 -13.52
CA TYR A 688 -7.97 -32.31 -13.46
C TYR A 688 -8.76 -32.89 -14.61
N LYS A 689 -8.41 -34.13 -14.99
CA LYS A 689 -9.11 -34.93 -15.99
C LYS A 689 -9.58 -36.25 -15.38
N ASP A 690 -10.79 -36.68 -15.71
CA ASP A 690 -11.27 -38.03 -15.39
C ASP A 690 -10.53 -39.06 -16.29
N PRO A 691 -9.81 -40.04 -15.72
CA PRO A 691 -9.19 -41.11 -16.50
C PRO A 691 -10.21 -42.01 -17.22
N ASN A 692 -11.47 -42.05 -16.77
CA ASN A 692 -12.52 -42.92 -17.29
C ASN A 692 -13.30 -42.29 -18.45
N VAL A 693 -13.32 -40.95 -18.56
CA VAL A 693 -13.97 -40.24 -19.67
C VAL A 693 -12.95 -40.08 -20.81
N GLY A 694 -13.02 -41.01 -21.75
CA GLY A 694 -12.08 -41.14 -22.86
C GLY A 694 -12.03 -42.53 -23.49
N VAL A 695 -12.65 -43.53 -22.86
CA VAL A 695 -12.92 -44.84 -23.47
C VAL A 695 -14.43 -45.03 -23.53
N VAL A 696 -15.06 -44.63 -24.64
CA VAL A 696 -16.35 -45.22 -25.00
C VAL A 696 -16.07 -46.63 -25.49
N GLU A 697 -15.80 -47.55 -24.56
CA GLU A 697 -16.18 -48.93 -24.80
C GLU A 697 -17.70 -48.94 -24.64
N ASN A 698 -18.37 -48.98 -25.79
CA ASN A 698 -19.76 -49.41 -25.84
C ASN A 698 -19.78 -50.85 -25.30
N LEU A 699 -19.90 -51.00 -23.97
CA LEU A 699 -20.30 -52.25 -23.34
C LEU A 699 -21.79 -52.45 -23.64
N GLN A 700 -22.08 -52.72 -24.91
CA GLN A 700 -23.12 -53.69 -25.17
C GLN A 700 -22.66 -54.98 -24.49
N GLN A 701 -23.55 -55.61 -23.73
CA GLN A 701 -23.34 -56.94 -23.16
C GLN A 701 -22.90 -57.92 -24.25
N ILE A 702 -21.58 -58.06 -24.45
CA ILE A 702 -21.01 -59.13 -25.27
C ILE A 702 -20.60 -60.21 -24.29
N ASN A 703 -21.26 -61.36 -24.41
CA ASN A 703 -20.88 -62.58 -23.72
C ASN A 703 -19.37 -62.80 -23.84
N GLN A 704 -18.70 -62.92 -22.69
CA GLN A 704 -17.29 -63.21 -22.51
C GLN A 704 -16.73 -64.13 -23.62
N SER A 705 -16.04 -63.53 -24.58
CA SER A 705 -15.26 -64.21 -25.60
C SER A 705 -13.81 -63.82 -25.32
N PHE A 706 -12.98 -64.77 -24.90
CA PHE A 706 -11.59 -64.52 -24.55
C PHE A 706 -10.65 -65.32 -25.44
N ILE A 707 -9.52 -64.73 -25.82
CA ILE A 707 -8.37 -65.48 -26.33
C ILE A 707 -7.53 -65.99 -25.16
N TYR A 708 -7.06 -67.24 -25.24
CA TYR A 708 -6.21 -67.84 -24.21
C TYR A 708 -5.33 -68.95 -24.81
N PRO A 709 -4.14 -69.23 -24.25
CA PRO A 709 -3.51 -68.52 -23.15
C PRO A 709 -2.98 -67.14 -23.59
N SER A 710 -2.98 -66.18 -22.67
CA SER A 710 -2.27 -64.90 -22.80
C SER A 710 -1.66 -64.66 -21.42
N PRO A 711 -0.36 -64.94 -21.22
CA PRO A 711 0.67 -65.05 -22.26
C PRO A 711 0.68 -66.35 -23.07
N ALA A 712 1.03 -66.27 -24.36
CA ALA A 712 1.08 -67.39 -25.30
C ALA A 712 2.51 -67.72 -25.73
N HIS A 713 2.81 -69.01 -25.91
CA HIS A 713 4.08 -69.47 -26.49
C HIS A 713 3.96 -69.67 -28.01
N ASP A 714 3.20 -70.67 -28.47
CA ASP A 714 3.10 -70.97 -29.91
C ASP A 714 1.71 -70.71 -30.51
N TYR A 715 0.64 -70.76 -29.70
CA TYR A 715 -0.73 -70.65 -30.17
C TYR A 715 -1.62 -69.91 -29.17
N ILE A 716 -2.65 -69.22 -29.68
CA ILE A 716 -3.80 -68.77 -28.92
C ILE A 716 -5.06 -69.47 -29.39
N ASN A 717 -5.92 -69.86 -28.47
CA ASN A 717 -7.27 -70.31 -28.75
C ASN A 717 -8.13 -69.09 -29.09
N ALA A 718 -8.78 -69.14 -30.25
CA ALA A 718 -9.69 -68.12 -30.75
C ALA A 718 -11.00 -68.76 -31.23
N SER A 719 -11.42 -69.88 -30.63
CA SER A 719 -12.60 -70.65 -31.07
C SER A 719 -13.89 -69.82 -31.08
N SER A 720 -13.99 -68.81 -30.19
CA SER A 720 -15.12 -67.87 -30.15
C SER A 720 -15.21 -66.96 -31.38
N TYR A 721 -14.16 -66.91 -32.21
CA TYR A 721 -14.07 -66.09 -33.42
C TYR A 721 -13.96 -66.94 -34.69
N PHE A 722 -14.37 -68.21 -34.64
CA PHE A 722 -14.34 -69.12 -35.79
C PHE A 722 -15.10 -68.53 -36.99
N GLY A 723 -14.47 -68.47 -38.16
CA GLY A 723 -15.02 -67.87 -39.37
C GLY A 723 -14.81 -66.34 -39.50
N CYS A 724 -14.17 -65.68 -38.53
CA CYS A 724 -13.72 -64.29 -38.66
C CYS A 724 -12.36 -64.20 -39.38
N GLN A 725 -12.02 -62.99 -39.83
CA GLN A 725 -10.65 -62.60 -40.16
C GLN A 725 -9.99 -61.99 -38.92
N TYR A 726 -8.67 -62.15 -38.80
CA TYR A 726 -7.88 -61.52 -37.75
C TYR A 726 -6.71 -60.70 -38.30
N MET A 727 -6.30 -59.68 -37.55
CA MET A 727 -5.09 -58.89 -37.77
C MET A 727 -4.41 -58.62 -36.43
N ILE A 728 -3.13 -58.95 -36.29
CA ILE A 728 -2.30 -58.72 -35.11
C ILE A 728 -1.42 -57.50 -35.37
N TYR A 729 -1.39 -56.56 -34.44
CA TYR A 729 -0.62 -55.33 -34.50
C TYR A 729 0.38 -55.23 -33.36
N ASP A 730 1.56 -54.69 -33.63
CA ASP A 730 2.52 -54.30 -32.60
C ASP A 730 2.11 -52.99 -31.88
N LEU A 731 2.91 -52.55 -30.89
CA LEU A 731 2.66 -51.32 -30.13
C LEU A 731 2.77 -50.03 -30.97
N LEU A 732 3.35 -50.09 -32.16
CA LEU A 732 3.44 -48.97 -33.10
C LEU A 732 2.25 -48.95 -34.07
N GLY A 733 1.34 -49.92 -33.98
CA GLY A 733 0.16 -50.04 -34.84
C GLY A 733 0.46 -50.67 -36.20
N ILE A 734 1.59 -51.37 -36.36
CA ILE A 734 1.95 -52.08 -37.59
C ILE A 734 1.36 -53.48 -37.55
N CYS A 735 0.63 -53.87 -38.60
CA CYS A 735 0.08 -55.22 -38.73
C CYS A 735 1.21 -56.22 -39.00
N VAL A 736 1.45 -57.13 -38.06
CA VAL A 736 2.54 -58.12 -38.09
C VAL A 736 2.08 -59.51 -38.55
N GLN A 737 0.78 -59.81 -38.45
CA GLN A 737 0.20 -61.07 -38.89
C GLN A 737 -1.29 -60.90 -39.19
N SER A 738 -1.82 -61.57 -40.20
CA SER A 738 -3.26 -61.60 -40.49
C SER A 738 -3.67 -62.91 -41.15
N GLY A 739 -4.97 -63.23 -41.08
CA GLY A 739 -5.50 -64.43 -41.72
C GLY A 739 -6.97 -64.69 -41.37
N ALA A 740 -7.50 -65.79 -41.89
CA ALA A 740 -8.81 -66.30 -41.51
C ALA A 740 -8.68 -67.23 -40.28
N ILE A 741 -9.72 -67.28 -39.45
CA ILE A 741 -9.83 -68.25 -38.35
C ILE A 741 -10.59 -69.46 -38.85
N ASP A 742 -9.85 -70.41 -39.41
CA ASP A 742 -10.34 -71.68 -39.96
C ASP A 742 -10.10 -72.89 -39.03
N SER A 743 -9.48 -72.64 -37.88
CA SER A 743 -9.29 -73.60 -36.79
C SER A 743 -9.49 -72.91 -35.43
N GLU A 744 -9.60 -73.70 -34.35
CA GLU A 744 -9.76 -73.15 -33.00
C GLU A 744 -8.54 -72.37 -32.49
N ASN A 745 -7.39 -72.46 -33.18
CA ASN A 745 -6.14 -71.86 -32.74
C ASN A 745 -5.51 -70.96 -33.82
N ILE A 746 -4.89 -69.87 -33.38
CA ILE A 746 -4.03 -69.01 -34.21
C ILE A 746 -2.59 -69.25 -33.80
N ASN A 747 -1.71 -69.59 -34.75
CA ASN A 747 -0.28 -69.74 -34.50
C ASN A 747 0.37 -68.37 -34.33
N VAL A 748 1.03 -68.13 -33.19
CA VAL A 748 1.75 -66.90 -32.86
C VAL A 748 3.23 -67.16 -32.58
N GLY A 749 3.72 -68.38 -32.80
CA GLY A 749 5.11 -68.78 -32.50
C GLY A 749 6.17 -68.02 -33.29
N ASN A 750 5.80 -67.41 -34.43
CA ASN A 750 6.70 -66.58 -35.23
C ASN A 750 6.76 -65.12 -34.78
N LEU A 751 5.92 -64.69 -33.82
CA LEU A 751 5.96 -63.33 -33.28
C LEU A 751 7.07 -63.21 -32.22
N PRO A 752 7.85 -62.12 -32.21
CA PRO A 752 8.77 -61.81 -31.11
C PRO A 752 8.04 -61.70 -29.75
N THR A 753 8.73 -62.00 -28.65
CA THR A 753 8.24 -61.74 -27.28
C THR A 753 7.81 -60.27 -27.13
N GLY A 754 6.61 -60.02 -26.63
CA GLY A 754 6.07 -58.67 -26.53
C GLY A 754 4.55 -58.58 -26.40
N PHE A 755 4.05 -57.34 -26.41
CA PHE A 755 2.62 -57.04 -26.37
C PHE A 755 2.08 -56.73 -27.76
N TYR A 756 0.95 -57.34 -28.09
CA TYR A 756 0.25 -57.16 -29.35
C TYR A 756 -1.23 -56.89 -29.10
N THR A 757 -1.87 -56.25 -30.08
CA THR A 757 -3.33 -56.19 -30.16
C THR A 757 -3.80 -57.06 -31.32
N ILE A 758 -4.83 -57.87 -31.12
CA ILE A 758 -5.43 -58.68 -32.19
C ILE A 758 -6.84 -58.18 -32.44
N GLN A 759 -7.13 -57.87 -33.70
CA GLN A 759 -8.44 -57.42 -34.15
C GLN A 759 -9.14 -58.57 -34.87
N PHE A 760 -10.39 -58.87 -34.51
CA PHE A 760 -11.26 -59.82 -35.19
C PHE A 760 -12.37 -59.08 -35.93
N PHE A 761 -12.67 -59.48 -37.15
CA PHE A 761 -13.74 -58.86 -37.94
C PHE A 761 -14.35 -59.82 -38.96
N LYS A 762 -15.61 -59.57 -39.30
CA LYS A 762 -16.39 -60.27 -40.33
C LYS A 762 -17.06 -59.21 -41.20
N GLU A 763 -17.23 -59.48 -42.50
CA GLU A 763 -17.81 -58.49 -43.42
C GLU A 763 -19.17 -57.98 -42.90
N GLY A 764 -19.26 -56.67 -42.64
CA GLY A 764 -20.46 -56.01 -42.14
C GLY A 764 -20.64 -55.98 -40.62
N GLU A 765 -19.71 -56.54 -39.82
CA GLU A 765 -19.79 -56.57 -38.35
C GLU A 765 -18.74 -55.68 -37.66
N GLN A 766 -18.99 -55.35 -36.39
CA GLN A 766 -18.12 -54.53 -35.55
C GLN A 766 -16.77 -55.22 -35.29
N LYS A 767 -15.68 -54.46 -35.28
CA LYS A 767 -14.34 -54.99 -34.98
C LYS A 767 -14.21 -55.26 -33.48
N ILE A 768 -13.80 -56.47 -33.09
CA ILE A 768 -13.48 -56.82 -31.70
C ILE A 768 -11.96 -56.75 -31.54
N ILE A 769 -11.46 -56.16 -30.46
CA ILE A 769 -10.03 -56.00 -30.20
C ILE A 769 -9.68 -56.68 -28.89
N GLU A 770 -8.72 -57.61 -28.93
CA GLU A 770 -8.19 -58.31 -27.75
C GLU A 770 -6.69 -58.02 -27.57
N LYS A 771 -6.19 -58.23 -26.34
CA LYS A 771 -4.77 -58.05 -26.01
C LYS A 771 -4.05 -59.40 -25.92
N LEU A 772 -2.93 -59.51 -26.63
CA LEU A 772 -2.08 -60.70 -26.65
C LEU A 772 -0.71 -60.38 -26.02
N MET A 773 -0.30 -61.16 -25.02
CA MET A 773 1.08 -61.19 -24.56
C MET A 773 1.77 -62.42 -25.16
N LYS A 774 2.88 -62.25 -25.86
CA LYS A 774 3.72 -63.33 -26.39
C LYS A 774 4.92 -63.50 -25.46
N GLU A 775 5.12 -64.70 -24.92
CA GLU A 775 6.30 -65.09 -24.14
C GLU A 775 7.44 -65.57 -25.05
#